data_AF-A0A256HX04-F1
#
_entry.id   AF-A0A256HX04-F1
#
_cell.length_a   1.000
_cell.length_b   1.000
_cell.length_c   1.000
_cell.angle_alpha   90.00
_cell.angle_beta   90.00
_cell.angle_gamma   90.00
#
_symmetry.space_group_name_H-M   'P 1'
#
loop_
_entity.id
_entity.type
_entity.pdbx_description
1 polymer ?
#
loop_
_entity_poly.entity_id
_entity_poly.type
_entity_poly.pdbx_seq_one_letter_code
_entity_poly.pdbx_strand_id
1 'polypeptide(L)'
;MGCPYHSNGNDEEATDGHADDVNDGSSVSSDRGIERRSFMKSALAIGGASALTTATGLYGTPETVSAEGGDRIGAEARDNRQHAWDGFETDISEGGVTAHPSHHVTLHLNYVPGKEEEPSAADRATVEEVLREIERHFEWASEGVLFTIGYSPAYFDRFDADLPRGLSPKGKVVKPGLLRPKQLIDTPGVTLDHEDPHADEAEVCLHLASNNAQNIMAVEELLWGGEAEMDGDTVEFDATFSGVLETAGNGSGRPTEYPYRRTGFAGHETITEELESDTDFDPDRIPDDPEAELTMGFNDLYRNSIPREDNATIFEDQNLVVPHPPGAFAQGTIQHVSKLDIDLDRFYDENDTEGRRERMFSPDHTDENTGTVGENLGDSSAPGDTPLRELGGETDKAEQTVDDYDDAGVAGHAQKLSRARFDLETRLTEEGRERLSGSERDELLPAEERDDDLDGHDGNQEAEQVLLRRDVATTDQETPGNLFISLMRFNPYMAYIRQAMNGVAFDSKAFGLTGEDRIDDEKIGAGPDSGIVNYLETKVRGNYLVPPITNRALPHPQGEEVDVSVKRAGENYRVTVDGITADAIEDGSVRCGWFYDVNRAGGAEPRQVVQRGNRTTFVFPADGTGVDTAPGGSDGSVRVRFLAKRSDTGRPVRGTAEILQTASGNAGQKGKKGQKKS
;
A
#
# COMPACT_ATOMS: atom_id res chain seq x y z
N MET A 1 -63.23 -37.16 30.22
CA MET A 1 -63.38 -38.62 30.39
C MET A 1 -62.00 -39.21 30.14
N GLY A 2 -61.28 -39.88 31.04
CA GLY A 2 -61.29 -40.06 32.48
C GLY A 2 -59.84 -40.44 32.87
N CYS A 3 -59.40 -40.04 34.06
CA CYS A 3 -58.18 -40.52 34.76
C CYS A 3 -58.30 -42.07 35.01
N PRO A 4 -57.34 -42.86 35.59
CA PRO A 4 -56.10 -42.49 36.32
C PRO A 4 -54.91 -43.54 36.35
N TYR A 5 -53.81 -43.17 37.02
CA TYR A 5 -52.98 -43.90 38.03
C TYR A 5 -52.26 -45.27 37.78
N HIS A 6 -50.96 -45.29 38.18
CA HIS A 6 -50.16 -46.33 38.90
C HIS A 6 -50.00 -47.76 38.31
N SER A 7 -48.99 -48.59 38.61
CA SER A 7 -47.66 -48.58 39.27
C SER A 7 -47.06 -49.99 39.09
N ASN A 8 -45.77 -50.16 39.48
CA ASN A 8 -45.05 -51.43 39.74
C ASN A 8 -44.56 -52.19 38.48
N GLY A 9 -43.34 -52.74 38.40
CA GLY A 9 -42.28 -52.93 39.37
C GLY A 9 -41.42 -54.13 38.93
N ASN A 10 -40.15 -54.12 39.32
CA ASN A 10 -39.25 -55.28 39.52
C ASN A 10 -38.66 -56.04 38.31
N ASP A 11 -37.33 -55.95 38.12
CA ASP A 11 -36.29 -56.93 38.57
C ASP A 11 -34.92 -56.49 37.99
N GLU A 12 -33.92 -56.11 38.82
CA GLU A 12 -32.74 -56.91 39.24
C GLU A 12 -31.91 -57.44 38.03
N GLU A 13 -30.62 -57.12 37.83
CA GLU A 13 -29.44 -57.24 38.69
C GLU A 13 -28.29 -56.30 38.28
N ALA A 14 -27.42 -56.03 39.26
CA ALA A 14 -26.30 -55.10 39.27
C ALA A 14 -25.00 -55.63 38.61
N THR A 15 -24.12 -54.72 38.19
CA THR A 15 -22.69 -54.75 38.57
C THR A 15 -22.09 -53.34 38.58
N ASP A 16 -21.12 -53.16 39.49
CA ASP A 16 -20.59 -51.91 40.04
C ASP A 16 -20.03 -50.88 39.04
N GLY A 17 -20.43 -49.62 39.24
CA GLY A 17 -19.73 -48.42 38.77
C GLY A 17 -19.39 -47.53 39.96
N HIS A 18 -18.10 -47.32 40.19
CA HIS A 18 -17.57 -46.41 41.21
C HIS A 18 -17.92 -44.97 40.85
N ALA A 19 -18.35 -44.21 41.87
CA ALA A 19 -18.81 -42.84 41.80
C ALA A 19 -17.70 -41.85 41.43
N ASP A 20 -18.07 -40.80 40.70
CA ASP A 20 -17.76 -39.41 41.05
C ASP A 20 -18.79 -38.47 40.36
N ASP A 21 -18.90 -37.26 40.92
CA ASP A 21 -20.10 -36.42 41.08
C ASP A 21 -20.87 -35.93 39.83
N VAL A 22 -22.19 -35.78 40.04
CA VAL A 22 -23.13 -35.04 39.20
C VAL A 22 -23.34 -33.65 39.78
N ASN A 23 -23.18 -32.60 38.96
CA ASN A 23 -24.08 -31.43 38.99
C ASN A 23 -24.02 -30.68 37.64
N ASP A 24 -24.94 -31.01 36.75
CA ASP A 24 -26.06 -30.14 36.30
C ASP A 24 -25.65 -29.03 35.32
N GLY A 25 -25.40 -29.44 34.07
CA GLY A 25 -25.35 -28.57 32.91
C GLY A 25 -26.72 -28.52 32.26
N SER A 26 -27.55 -27.58 32.72
CA SER A 26 -28.81 -27.23 32.08
C SER A 26 -28.53 -26.73 30.65
N SER A 27 -29.14 -27.41 29.69
CA SER A 27 -29.23 -27.01 28.29
C SER A 27 -29.60 -25.54 28.13
N VAL A 28 -28.64 -24.73 27.69
CA VAL A 28 -28.93 -23.39 27.16
C VAL A 28 -29.28 -23.57 25.69
N SER A 29 -30.56 -23.31 25.40
CA SER A 29 -31.14 -22.99 24.11
C SER A 29 -30.17 -22.23 23.19
N SER A 30 -29.80 -22.84 22.07
CA SER A 30 -29.18 -22.19 20.92
C SER A 30 -30.14 -21.12 20.36
N ASP A 31 -29.88 -19.86 20.66
CA ASP A 31 -30.61 -18.76 20.06
C ASP A 31 -30.14 -18.58 18.61
N ARG A 32 -31.10 -18.48 17.68
CA ARG A 32 -30.85 -18.26 16.25
C ARG A 32 -30.49 -16.80 16.00
N GLY A 33 -29.31 -16.39 16.47
CA GLY A 33 -28.71 -15.10 16.14
C GLY A 33 -27.89 -15.21 14.86
N ILE A 34 -27.93 -14.18 14.01
CA ILE A 34 -26.95 -14.02 12.93
C ILE A 34 -25.57 -13.93 13.57
N GLU A 35 -24.61 -14.71 13.08
CA GLU A 35 -23.25 -14.70 13.57
C GLU A 35 -22.63 -13.30 13.39
N ARG A 36 -21.91 -12.80 14.41
CA ARG A 36 -21.38 -11.41 14.46
C ARG A 36 -20.66 -11.03 13.17
N ARG A 37 -19.84 -11.95 12.68
CA ARG A 37 -19.02 -11.76 11.49
C ARG A 37 -19.88 -11.53 10.25
N SER A 38 -20.81 -12.43 9.95
CA SER A 38 -21.75 -12.32 8.83
C SER A 38 -22.56 -11.00 8.88
N PHE A 39 -23.05 -10.60 10.06
CA PHE A 39 -23.76 -9.33 10.17
C PHE A 39 -22.89 -8.11 9.84
N MET A 40 -21.65 -8.05 10.35
CA MET A 40 -20.76 -6.89 10.18
C MET A 40 -20.40 -6.64 8.74
N LYS A 41 -20.26 -7.71 7.95
CA LYS A 41 -19.92 -7.61 6.53
C LYS A 41 -21.09 -7.10 5.71
N SER A 42 -22.28 -7.67 5.89
CA SER A 42 -23.49 -7.13 5.25
C SER A 42 -23.75 -5.67 5.67
N ALA A 43 -23.49 -5.33 6.94
CA ALA A 43 -23.58 -3.97 7.43
C ALA A 43 -22.57 -3.04 6.74
N LEU A 44 -21.33 -3.49 6.50
CA LEU A 44 -20.31 -2.73 5.76
C LEU A 44 -20.67 -2.58 4.28
N ALA A 45 -21.19 -3.63 3.64
CA ALA A 45 -21.65 -3.60 2.25
C ALA A 45 -22.75 -2.54 2.07
N ILE A 46 -23.76 -2.53 2.95
CA ILE A 46 -24.82 -1.52 2.98
C ILE A 46 -24.25 -0.13 3.35
N GLY A 47 -23.36 -0.11 4.34
CA GLY A 47 -22.77 1.09 4.92
C GLY A 47 -23.77 2.00 5.64
N GLY A 48 -23.23 3.09 6.18
CA GLY A 48 -23.99 4.22 6.71
C GLY A 48 -24.59 4.08 8.11
N ALA A 49 -25.20 5.17 8.60
CA ALA A 49 -25.47 5.39 10.02
C ALA A 49 -26.42 4.35 10.62
N SER A 50 -27.37 3.88 9.83
CA SER A 50 -28.30 2.84 10.27
C SER A 50 -27.60 1.48 10.43
N ALA A 51 -26.69 1.14 9.52
CA ALA A 51 -25.89 -0.08 9.63
C ALA A 51 -24.95 0.00 10.82
N LEU A 52 -24.24 1.13 11.00
CA LEU A 52 -23.36 1.39 12.15
C LEU A 52 -24.13 1.32 13.47
N THR A 53 -25.26 2.01 13.60
CA THR A 53 -26.08 2.00 14.83
C THR A 53 -26.55 0.59 15.17
N THR A 54 -26.93 -0.21 14.17
CA THR A 54 -27.38 -1.59 14.39
C THR A 54 -26.22 -2.48 14.81
N ALA A 55 -25.06 -2.35 14.16
CA ALA A 55 -23.83 -3.04 14.52
C ALA A 55 -23.43 -2.76 15.98
N THR A 56 -23.41 -1.48 16.37
CA THR A 56 -23.10 -1.07 17.74
C THR A 56 -24.10 -1.62 18.76
N GLY A 57 -25.41 -1.57 18.43
CA GLY A 57 -26.46 -2.06 19.32
C GLY A 57 -26.43 -3.58 19.55
N LEU A 58 -25.98 -4.36 18.55
CA LEU A 58 -25.92 -5.82 18.63
C LEU A 58 -24.60 -6.34 19.20
N TYR A 59 -23.48 -5.68 18.91
CA TYR A 59 -22.14 -6.26 19.13
C TYR A 59 -21.17 -5.36 19.90
N GLY A 60 -21.61 -4.18 20.35
CA GLY A 60 -20.79 -3.24 21.11
C GLY A 60 -20.12 -2.19 20.23
N THR A 61 -19.52 -1.19 20.88
CA THR A 61 -18.82 -0.08 20.24
C THR A 61 -17.41 -0.49 19.81
N PRO A 62 -16.89 0.06 18.70
CA PRO A 62 -15.46 -0.03 18.42
C PRO A 62 -14.62 0.73 19.45
N GLU A 63 -13.34 0.35 19.56
CA GLU A 63 -12.37 0.94 20.49
C GLU A 63 -11.60 2.11 19.85
N THR A 64 -11.06 3.00 20.68
CA THR A 64 -10.31 4.20 20.31
C THR A 64 -8.85 4.12 20.78
N VAL A 65 -7.96 4.87 20.13
CA VAL A 65 -6.55 5.02 20.59
C VAL A 65 -6.46 5.49 22.04
N SER A 66 -7.37 6.39 22.43
CA SER A 66 -7.38 6.97 23.79
C SER A 66 -7.71 5.93 24.86
N ALA A 67 -8.49 4.89 24.54
CA ALA A 67 -8.82 3.83 25.48
C ALA A 67 -7.61 2.95 25.82
N GLU A 68 -6.68 2.77 24.89
CA GLU A 68 -5.45 2.00 25.11
C GLU A 68 -4.31 2.82 25.76
N GLY A 69 -4.46 4.15 25.82
CA GLY A 69 -3.44 5.05 26.37
C GLY A 69 -2.16 5.12 25.53
N GLY A 70 -2.25 4.75 24.25
CA GLY A 70 -1.15 4.82 23.29
C GLY A 70 -0.89 6.23 22.74
N ASP A 71 0.36 6.53 22.41
CA ASP A 71 0.71 7.73 21.65
C ASP A 71 0.39 7.51 20.16
N ARG A 72 -0.07 8.57 19.49
CA ARG A 72 -0.32 8.52 18.04
C ARG A 72 0.95 8.21 17.26
N ILE A 73 0.85 7.31 16.28
CA ILE A 73 1.91 7.02 15.31
C ILE A 73 2.09 8.21 14.33
N GLY A 74 3.20 8.93 14.51
CA GLY A 74 3.54 10.13 13.75
C GLY A 74 3.99 9.87 12.31
N ALA A 75 4.33 10.94 11.59
CA ALA A 75 4.88 10.83 10.23
C ALA A 75 6.30 10.25 10.23
N GLU A 76 7.14 10.62 11.21
CA GLU A 76 8.52 10.13 11.33
C GLU A 76 8.56 8.61 11.59
N ALA A 77 7.70 8.09 12.47
CA ALA A 77 7.58 6.65 12.73
C ALA A 77 7.11 5.82 11.53
N ARG A 78 6.56 6.49 10.50
CA ARG A 78 6.10 5.89 9.24
C ARG A 78 6.98 6.29 8.06
N ASP A 79 8.18 6.83 8.29
CA ASP A 79 9.10 7.32 7.25
C ASP A 79 8.46 8.32 6.27
N ASN A 80 7.47 9.07 6.74
CA ASN A 80 6.63 9.99 5.95
C ASN A 80 5.81 9.31 4.84
N ARG A 81 5.57 7.99 4.92
CA ARG A 81 4.88 7.17 3.94
C ARG A 81 3.47 6.84 4.43
N GLN A 82 2.47 7.08 3.58
CA GLN A 82 1.10 6.66 3.88
C GLN A 82 0.91 5.16 3.68
N HIS A 83 1.68 4.59 2.75
CA HIS A 83 1.57 3.21 2.30
C HIS A 83 2.46 2.24 3.07
N ALA A 84 3.15 2.70 4.13
CA ALA A 84 3.99 1.86 4.97
C ALA A 84 3.16 1.19 6.07
N TRP A 85 2.51 0.08 5.73
CA TRP A 85 1.63 -0.67 6.61
C TRP A 85 2.29 -1.94 7.15
N ASP A 86 3.28 -2.52 6.48
CA ASP A 86 3.87 -3.82 6.88
C ASP A 86 4.31 -3.84 8.36
N GLY A 87 4.89 -2.74 8.87
CA GLY A 87 5.29 -2.63 10.28
C GLY A 87 4.14 -2.51 11.30
N PHE A 88 2.89 -2.44 10.84
CA PHE A 88 1.68 -2.17 11.63
C PHE A 88 0.55 -3.17 11.33
N GLU A 89 0.77 -4.09 10.40
CA GLU A 89 -0.17 -5.17 10.12
C GLU A 89 0.02 -6.33 11.10
N THR A 90 -1.04 -7.13 11.28
CA THR A 90 -0.97 -8.32 12.13
C THR A 90 -0.11 -9.39 11.44
N ASP A 91 0.93 -9.84 12.13
CA ASP A 91 1.78 -10.95 11.71
C ASP A 91 1.05 -12.27 11.97
N ILE A 92 0.40 -12.84 10.94
CA ILE A 92 -0.40 -14.07 11.08
C ILE A 92 -0.05 -15.18 10.09
N SER A 93 0.77 -14.94 9.05
CA SER A 93 1.14 -16.05 8.15
C SER A 93 2.27 -16.88 8.74
N GLU A 94 2.14 -18.21 8.68
CA GLU A 94 3.26 -19.14 8.87
C GLU A 94 4.24 -18.92 7.72
N GLY A 95 5.11 -17.91 7.87
CA GLY A 95 5.89 -17.44 6.74
C GLY A 95 6.18 -15.95 6.71
N GLY A 96 5.82 -15.18 7.75
CA GLY A 96 6.22 -13.78 7.94
C GLY A 96 5.95 -12.83 6.77
N VAL A 97 4.90 -13.08 6.00
CA VAL A 97 4.14 -12.07 5.26
C VAL A 97 3.06 -11.54 6.19
N THR A 98 2.92 -10.23 6.33
CA THR A 98 1.81 -9.67 7.08
C THR A 98 0.50 -9.89 6.33
N ALA A 99 -0.55 -10.31 7.03
CA ALA A 99 -1.85 -10.43 6.38
C ALA A 99 -2.48 -9.06 6.24
N HIS A 100 -3.05 -8.82 5.07
CA HIS A 100 -3.81 -7.61 4.81
C HIS A 100 -5.07 -7.57 5.70
N PRO A 101 -5.53 -6.36 6.11
CA PRO A 101 -6.75 -6.24 6.88
C PRO A 101 -7.95 -6.88 6.17
N SER A 102 -8.85 -7.54 6.91
CA SER A 102 -9.93 -8.33 6.30
C SER A 102 -10.98 -7.50 5.56
N HIS A 103 -11.09 -6.20 5.80
CA HIS A 103 -12.08 -5.32 5.18
C HIS A 103 -11.43 -4.08 4.57
N HIS A 104 -11.78 -3.79 3.33
CA HIS A 104 -11.28 -2.66 2.56
C HIS A 104 -12.45 -1.85 2.00
N VAL A 105 -12.33 -0.52 2.03
CA VAL A 105 -13.25 0.39 1.34
C VAL A 105 -12.46 1.45 0.59
N THR A 106 -12.78 1.68 -0.68
CA THR A 106 -12.27 2.82 -1.44
C THR A 106 -13.39 3.84 -1.72
N LEU A 107 -13.19 5.07 -1.27
CA LEU A 107 -14.07 6.21 -1.53
C LEU A 107 -13.46 7.09 -2.62
N HIS A 108 -14.19 7.25 -3.71
CA HIS A 108 -13.80 8.02 -4.89
C HIS A 108 -14.52 9.36 -4.87
N LEU A 109 -13.74 10.43 -4.77
CA LEU A 109 -14.20 11.78 -4.43
C LEU A 109 -13.73 12.79 -5.47
N ASN A 110 -14.48 13.87 -5.59
CA ASN A 110 -14.07 15.09 -6.28
C ASN A 110 -13.88 16.22 -5.27
N TYR A 111 -12.92 17.07 -5.55
CA TYR A 111 -12.75 18.31 -4.81
C TYR A 111 -13.81 19.32 -5.22
N VAL A 112 -14.37 20.00 -4.22
CA VAL A 112 -15.35 21.06 -4.41
C VAL A 112 -14.62 22.40 -4.42
N PRO A 113 -14.41 23.03 -5.59
CA PRO A 113 -13.74 24.31 -5.65
C PRO A 113 -14.58 25.41 -5.01
N GLY A 114 -13.91 26.29 -4.28
CA GLY A 114 -14.49 27.51 -3.75
C GLY A 114 -14.62 28.59 -4.83
N LYS A 115 -14.03 29.76 -4.58
CA LYS A 115 -13.99 30.84 -5.59
C LYS A 115 -12.95 30.61 -6.68
N GLU A 116 -11.88 29.91 -6.33
CA GLU A 116 -10.78 29.57 -7.21
C GLU A 116 -10.81 28.05 -7.45
N GLU A 117 -10.29 27.63 -8.60
CA GLU A 117 -10.22 26.22 -8.98
C GLU A 117 -9.18 25.46 -8.15
N GLU A 118 -8.06 26.13 -7.82
CA GLU A 118 -7.02 25.59 -6.95
C GLU A 118 -7.46 25.54 -5.48
N PRO A 119 -7.05 24.50 -4.71
CA PRO A 119 -7.37 24.44 -3.30
C PRO A 119 -6.71 25.53 -2.46
N SER A 120 -7.52 26.21 -1.65
CA SER A 120 -7.04 27.24 -0.74
C SER A 120 -6.28 26.64 0.44
N ALA A 121 -5.53 27.49 1.18
CA ALA A 121 -4.89 27.06 2.42
C ALA A 121 -5.91 26.58 3.47
N ALA A 122 -7.13 27.12 3.47
CA ALA A 122 -8.18 26.67 4.38
C ALA A 122 -8.64 25.26 4.02
N ASP A 123 -8.87 24.96 2.73
CA ASP A 123 -9.29 23.64 2.28
C ASP A 123 -8.23 22.57 2.62
N ARG A 124 -6.96 22.92 2.44
CA ARG A 124 -5.82 22.07 2.82
C ARG A 124 -5.77 21.82 4.32
N ALA A 125 -5.95 22.86 5.13
CA ALA A 125 -5.98 22.73 6.58
C ALA A 125 -7.16 21.88 7.05
N THR A 126 -8.34 22.02 6.43
CA THR A 126 -9.51 21.18 6.71
C THR A 126 -9.23 19.71 6.40
N VAL A 127 -8.72 19.39 5.20
CA VAL A 127 -8.38 18.00 4.85
C VAL A 127 -7.26 17.46 5.74
N GLU A 128 -6.24 18.25 6.04
CA GLU A 128 -5.16 17.85 6.95
C GLU A 128 -5.70 17.51 8.35
N GLU A 129 -6.62 18.33 8.88
CA GLU A 129 -7.22 18.09 10.19
C GLU A 129 -8.11 16.84 10.19
N VAL A 130 -8.97 16.65 9.18
CA VAL A 130 -9.80 15.43 9.05
C VAL A 130 -8.94 14.16 9.07
N LEU A 131 -7.82 14.13 8.35
CA LEU A 131 -6.93 12.96 8.35
C LEU A 131 -6.23 12.77 9.70
N ARG A 132 -5.99 13.87 10.45
CA ARG A 132 -5.44 13.81 11.82
C ARG A 132 -6.49 13.37 12.84
N GLU A 133 -7.78 13.63 12.61
CA GLU A 133 -8.89 13.13 13.43
C GLU A 133 -8.98 11.60 13.34
N ILE A 134 -8.89 11.02 12.14
CA ILE A 134 -8.84 9.56 11.97
C ILE A 134 -7.71 8.98 12.82
N GLU A 135 -6.49 9.51 12.70
CA GLU A 135 -5.32 9.04 13.45
C GLU A 135 -5.35 9.36 14.95
N ARG A 136 -6.31 10.19 15.40
CA ARG A 136 -6.53 10.50 16.81
C ARG A 136 -7.49 9.52 17.45
N HIS A 137 -8.49 9.09 16.69
CA HIS A 137 -9.58 8.24 17.18
C HIS A 137 -9.36 6.76 16.89
N PHE A 138 -8.62 6.41 15.83
CA PHE A 138 -8.37 5.03 15.42
C PHE A 138 -6.87 4.73 15.41
N GLU A 139 -6.49 3.56 15.92
CA GLU A 139 -5.09 3.12 15.93
C GLU A 139 -4.61 2.91 14.49
N TRP A 140 -3.35 3.26 14.23
CA TRP A 140 -2.70 2.92 12.96
C TRP A 140 -2.18 1.48 13.02
N ALA A 141 -3.10 0.53 12.84
CA ALA A 141 -2.85 -0.92 12.85
C ALA A 141 -4.00 -1.67 12.15
N SER A 142 -3.84 -2.97 11.86
CA SER A 142 -4.91 -3.79 11.25
C SER A 142 -6.21 -3.79 12.06
N GLU A 143 -6.14 -3.85 13.40
CA GLU A 143 -7.33 -3.80 14.27
C GLU A 143 -7.96 -2.40 14.36
N GLY A 144 -7.17 -1.36 14.10
CA GLY A 144 -7.59 0.03 14.02
C GLY A 144 -8.04 0.42 12.61
N VAL A 145 -7.43 1.44 12.02
CA VAL A 145 -7.65 1.87 10.62
C VAL A 145 -6.32 2.22 9.97
N LEU A 146 -5.99 1.50 8.90
CA LEU A 146 -4.93 1.84 7.96
C LEU A 146 -5.55 2.55 6.75
N PHE A 147 -4.90 3.60 6.24
CA PHE A 147 -5.47 4.33 5.09
C PHE A 147 -4.45 5.06 4.21
N THR A 148 -4.79 5.24 2.94
CA THR A 148 -4.10 6.14 2.02
C THR A 148 -5.06 7.14 1.40
N ILE A 149 -4.58 8.36 1.14
CA ILE A 149 -5.25 9.30 0.24
C ILE A 149 -4.37 9.60 -0.98
N GLY A 150 -4.95 9.38 -2.17
CA GLY A 150 -4.28 9.56 -3.45
C GLY A 150 -5.04 10.51 -4.38
N TYR A 151 -4.29 11.15 -5.30
CA TYR A 151 -4.79 12.19 -6.20
C TYR A 151 -4.57 11.83 -7.66
N SER A 152 -5.63 11.87 -8.46
CA SER A 152 -5.57 11.47 -9.87
C SER A 152 -4.99 12.58 -10.74
N PRO A 153 -4.63 12.29 -12.01
CA PRO A 153 -4.25 13.34 -12.95
C PRO A 153 -5.33 14.43 -13.13
N ALA A 154 -6.62 14.08 -13.01
CA ALA A 154 -7.71 15.04 -13.12
C ALA A 154 -7.67 16.08 -11.99
N TYR A 155 -7.31 15.66 -10.77
CA TYR A 155 -7.06 16.59 -9.68
C TYR A 155 -5.98 17.62 -10.06
N PHE A 156 -4.85 17.20 -10.62
CA PHE A 156 -3.75 18.11 -10.91
C PHE A 156 -3.99 19.02 -12.13
N ASP A 157 -5.03 18.77 -12.95
CA ASP A 157 -5.35 19.59 -14.12
C ASP A 157 -5.75 21.03 -13.76
N ARG A 158 -6.19 21.26 -12.52
CA ARG A 158 -6.55 22.59 -12.00
C ARG A 158 -5.37 23.54 -11.78
N PHE A 159 -4.15 23.01 -11.72
CA PHE A 159 -2.96 23.83 -11.46
C PHE A 159 -2.27 24.19 -12.76
N ASP A 160 -1.66 25.37 -12.83
CA ASP A 160 -0.85 25.76 -13.99
C ASP A 160 0.47 24.97 -14.12
N ALA A 161 1.05 24.51 -13.01
CA ALA A 161 2.29 23.76 -12.98
C ALA A 161 2.08 22.26 -13.25
N ASP A 162 3.03 21.64 -13.98
CA ASP A 162 3.10 20.19 -14.16
C ASP A 162 3.63 19.49 -12.90
N LEU A 163 3.40 18.18 -12.75
CA LEU A 163 4.09 17.38 -11.74
C LEU A 163 5.61 17.35 -12.01
N PRO A 164 6.42 17.03 -10.99
CA PRO A 164 7.87 16.94 -11.13
C PRO A 164 8.22 15.86 -12.15
N ARG A 165 9.26 16.11 -12.95
CA ARG A 165 9.68 15.18 -14.01
C ARG A 165 10.05 13.79 -13.50
N GLY A 166 10.45 13.67 -12.23
CA GLY A 166 10.68 12.37 -11.58
C GLY A 166 9.44 11.48 -11.49
N LEU A 167 8.23 12.04 -11.66
CA LEU A 167 6.97 11.28 -11.68
C LEU A 167 6.45 11.03 -13.10
N SER A 168 7.09 11.64 -14.10
CA SER A 168 6.61 11.62 -15.48
C SER A 168 6.89 10.30 -16.19
N PRO A 169 5.90 9.66 -16.83
CA PRO A 169 6.15 8.55 -17.72
C PRO A 169 7.05 8.97 -18.89
N LYS A 170 7.77 8.01 -19.47
CA LYS A 170 8.59 8.25 -20.66
C LYS A 170 7.72 8.60 -21.87
N GLY A 171 8.10 9.64 -22.63
CA GLY A 171 7.48 9.98 -23.92
C GLY A 171 6.76 11.33 -23.93
N LYS A 172 5.90 11.56 -24.95
CA LYS A 172 5.05 12.76 -25.05
C LYS A 172 3.85 12.63 -24.13
N VAL A 173 4.07 12.76 -22.83
CA VAL A 173 2.97 12.78 -21.85
C VAL A 173 2.33 14.16 -21.87
N VAL A 174 0.99 14.19 -21.82
CA VAL A 174 0.19 15.42 -21.64
C VAL A 174 0.23 15.77 -20.14
N LYS A 175 0.28 17.07 -19.82
CA LYS A 175 0.06 17.59 -18.46
C LYS A 175 -1.06 16.81 -17.73
N PRO A 176 -0.88 16.38 -16.47
CA PRO A 176 0.14 16.79 -15.49
C PRO A 176 1.42 15.93 -15.42
N GLY A 177 1.69 15.03 -16.38
CA GLY A 177 2.89 14.18 -16.30
C GLY A 177 2.73 12.98 -15.36
N LEU A 178 1.54 12.37 -15.36
CA LEU A 178 1.22 11.07 -14.74
C LEU A 178 0.33 10.31 -15.75
N LEU A 179 0.44 8.98 -15.84
CA LEU A 179 -0.34 8.20 -16.82
C LEU A 179 -1.82 8.25 -16.46
N ARG A 180 -2.65 8.80 -17.36
CA ARG A 180 -4.10 8.84 -17.19
C ARG A 180 -4.71 7.45 -17.37
N PRO A 181 -5.79 7.10 -16.66
CA PRO A 181 -6.42 5.80 -16.82
C PRO A 181 -6.80 5.47 -18.28
N LYS A 182 -7.36 6.44 -19.01
CA LYS A 182 -7.66 6.28 -20.44
C LYS A 182 -6.43 5.98 -21.29
N GLN A 183 -5.28 6.58 -20.97
CA GLN A 183 -4.03 6.31 -21.69
C GLN A 183 -3.50 4.90 -21.40
N LEU A 184 -3.65 4.42 -20.15
CA LEU A 184 -3.33 3.05 -19.78
C LEU A 184 -4.23 2.06 -20.54
N ILE A 185 -5.55 2.31 -20.57
CA ILE A 185 -6.53 1.50 -21.31
C ILE A 185 -6.20 1.46 -22.82
N ASP A 186 -5.81 2.60 -23.39
CA ASP A 186 -5.45 2.69 -24.82
C ASP A 186 -4.04 2.15 -25.13
N THR A 187 -3.26 1.76 -24.12
CA THR A 187 -1.91 1.24 -24.33
C THR A 187 -2.01 -0.14 -24.98
N PRO A 188 -1.32 -0.37 -26.13
CA PRO A 188 -1.39 -1.65 -26.82
C PRO A 188 -1.03 -2.83 -25.91
N GLY A 189 -1.92 -3.83 -25.91
CA GLY A 189 -1.72 -5.07 -25.14
C GLY A 189 -2.05 -4.98 -23.64
N VAL A 190 -2.59 -3.85 -23.15
CA VAL A 190 -3.03 -3.70 -21.75
C VAL A 190 -4.48 -4.14 -21.54
N THR A 191 -5.38 -3.72 -22.44
CA THR A 191 -6.80 -4.09 -22.45
C THR A 191 -7.03 -5.19 -23.48
N LEU A 192 -7.70 -6.27 -23.08
CA LEU A 192 -8.02 -7.40 -23.96
C LEU A 192 -9.26 -7.09 -24.80
N ASP A 193 -9.42 -7.78 -25.95
CA ASP A 193 -10.51 -7.52 -26.90
C ASP A 193 -11.91 -7.74 -26.31
N HIS A 194 -12.03 -8.54 -25.25
CA HIS A 194 -13.29 -8.79 -24.53
C HIS A 194 -13.57 -7.82 -23.38
N GLU A 195 -12.65 -6.89 -23.09
CA GLU A 195 -12.79 -5.91 -22.01
C GLU A 195 -13.19 -4.53 -22.58
N ASP A 196 -14.04 -3.79 -21.85
CA ASP A 196 -14.33 -2.36 -22.12
C ASP A 196 -14.26 -1.56 -20.80
N PRO A 197 -13.06 -1.41 -20.21
CA PRO A 197 -12.92 -0.79 -18.90
C PRO A 197 -13.20 0.71 -18.96
N HIS A 198 -13.96 1.21 -17.98
CA HIS A 198 -14.13 2.63 -17.75
C HIS A 198 -12.83 3.26 -17.20
N ALA A 199 -12.50 4.45 -17.70
CA ALA A 199 -11.43 5.27 -17.13
C ALA A 199 -12.00 6.03 -15.92
N ASP A 200 -11.56 5.72 -14.71
CA ASP A 200 -12.02 6.40 -13.50
C ASP A 200 -11.69 7.90 -13.56
N GLU A 201 -12.72 8.73 -13.39
CA GLU A 201 -12.61 10.19 -13.46
C GLU A 201 -12.50 10.86 -12.09
N ALA A 202 -12.59 10.08 -10.99
CA ALA A 202 -12.51 10.63 -9.65
C ALA A 202 -11.16 11.32 -9.40
N GLU A 203 -11.20 12.47 -8.75
CA GLU A 203 -10.02 13.29 -8.48
C GLU A 203 -9.21 12.78 -7.28
N VAL A 204 -9.88 12.18 -6.32
CA VAL A 204 -9.30 11.71 -5.05
C VAL A 204 -9.79 10.29 -4.77
N CYS A 205 -8.89 9.44 -4.28
CA CYS A 205 -9.21 8.12 -3.75
C CYS A 205 -8.75 8.05 -2.30
N LEU A 206 -9.68 7.84 -1.36
CA LEU A 206 -9.39 7.46 0.01
C LEU A 206 -9.57 5.94 0.14
N HIS A 207 -8.51 5.22 0.46
CA HIS A 207 -8.55 3.78 0.72
C HIS A 207 -8.46 3.57 2.24
N LEU A 208 -9.47 2.92 2.82
CA LEU A 208 -9.56 2.53 4.22
C LEU A 208 -9.43 0.99 4.32
N ALA A 209 -8.69 0.51 5.30
CA ALA A 209 -8.55 -0.92 5.58
C ALA A 209 -8.57 -1.19 7.10
N SER A 210 -9.24 -2.26 7.53
CA SER A 210 -9.36 -2.68 8.93
C SER A 210 -9.81 -4.14 9.04
N ASN A 211 -9.40 -4.84 10.10
CA ASN A 211 -10.00 -6.10 10.54
C ASN A 211 -11.38 -5.89 11.20
N ASN A 212 -11.72 -4.65 11.56
CA ASN A 212 -12.97 -4.29 12.18
C ASN A 212 -13.81 -3.39 11.26
N ALA A 213 -14.81 -3.99 10.61
CA ALA A 213 -15.75 -3.27 9.74
C ALA A 213 -16.48 -2.09 10.44
N GLN A 214 -16.69 -2.14 11.76
CA GLN A 214 -17.30 -1.03 12.51
C GLN A 214 -16.42 0.21 12.52
N ASN A 215 -15.08 0.05 12.52
CA ASN A 215 -14.15 1.17 12.44
C ASN A 215 -14.28 1.89 11.10
N ILE A 216 -14.35 1.15 9.99
CA ILE A 216 -14.53 1.74 8.66
C ILE A 216 -15.86 2.49 8.58
N MET A 217 -16.96 1.87 9.02
CA MET A 217 -18.28 2.54 9.03
C MET A 217 -18.30 3.79 9.92
N ALA A 218 -17.64 3.76 11.08
CA ALA A 218 -17.50 4.91 11.96
C ALA A 218 -16.73 6.05 11.26
N VAL A 219 -15.59 5.75 10.62
CA VAL A 219 -14.85 6.73 9.81
C VAL A 219 -15.74 7.32 8.71
N GLU A 220 -16.47 6.50 7.95
CA GLU A 220 -17.38 6.98 6.89
C GLU A 220 -18.47 7.95 7.39
N GLU A 221 -18.98 7.77 8.61
CA GLU A 221 -19.92 8.72 9.23
C GLU A 221 -19.23 10.01 9.67
N LEU A 222 -18.12 9.88 10.41
CA LEU A 222 -17.38 11.00 10.99
C LEU A 222 -16.82 11.94 9.91
N LEU A 223 -16.36 11.39 8.78
CA LEU A 223 -15.83 12.15 7.64
C LEU A 223 -16.81 13.21 7.08
N TRP A 224 -18.12 13.00 7.22
CA TRP A 224 -19.14 13.94 6.74
C TRP A 224 -19.98 14.57 7.86
N GLY A 225 -19.48 14.52 9.10
CA GLY A 225 -20.09 15.19 10.26
C GLY A 225 -21.24 14.41 10.91
N GLY A 226 -21.27 13.10 10.72
CA GLY A 226 -22.03 12.20 11.57
C GLY A 226 -21.37 12.02 12.94
N GLU A 227 -22.07 11.32 13.81
CA GLU A 227 -21.60 10.95 15.15
C GLU A 227 -21.37 9.43 15.17
N ALA A 228 -20.37 8.96 15.92
CA ALA A 228 -20.13 7.53 16.14
C ALA A 228 -19.97 7.25 17.63
N GLU A 229 -20.66 6.23 18.14
CA GLU A 229 -20.47 5.74 19.50
C GLU A 229 -19.23 4.83 19.54
N MET A 230 -18.20 5.23 20.28
CA MET A 230 -16.92 4.53 20.44
C MET A 230 -16.51 4.53 21.90
N ASP A 231 -16.14 3.37 22.46
CA ASP A 231 -15.81 3.21 23.90
C ASP A 231 -16.81 3.81 24.91
N GLY A 232 -18.10 3.90 24.54
CA GLY A 232 -19.14 4.50 25.37
C GLY A 232 -19.15 6.03 25.40
N ASP A 233 -18.35 6.66 24.54
CA ASP A 233 -18.39 8.09 24.25
C ASP A 233 -18.95 8.33 22.83
N THR A 234 -19.70 9.42 22.66
CA THR A 234 -20.10 9.93 21.36
C THR A 234 -18.93 10.71 20.75
N VAL A 235 -18.39 10.23 19.64
CA VAL A 235 -17.30 10.85 18.89
C VAL A 235 -17.87 11.67 17.73
N GLU A 236 -17.30 12.87 17.55
CA GLU A 236 -17.53 13.79 16.44
C GLU A 236 -16.18 14.36 16.00
N PHE A 237 -15.98 14.58 14.70
CA PHE A 237 -14.78 15.27 14.21
C PHE A 237 -14.98 16.79 14.20
N ASP A 238 -13.96 17.52 14.64
CA ASP A 238 -13.95 18.99 14.59
C ASP A 238 -13.92 19.53 13.15
N ALA A 239 -13.37 18.75 12.22
CA ALA A 239 -13.31 19.03 10.79
C ALA A 239 -13.95 17.90 9.98
N THR A 240 -14.55 18.23 8.83
CA THR A 240 -15.20 17.24 7.94
C THR A 240 -14.84 17.52 6.48
N PHE A 241 -15.07 16.54 5.61
CA PHE A 241 -14.95 16.71 4.17
C PHE A 241 -16.10 17.51 3.55
N SER A 242 -17.21 17.70 4.26
CA SER A 242 -18.38 18.43 3.77
C SER A 242 -18.02 19.80 3.21
N GLY A 243 -18.33 20.02 1.93
CA GLY A 243 -18.03 21.27 1.21
C GLY A 243 -16.58 21.40 0.70
N VAL A 244 -15.74 20.38 0.88
CA VAL A 244 -14.35 20.34 0.38
C VAL A 244 -14.10 19.11 -0.49
N LEU A 245 -14.53 17.92 -0.05
CA LEU A 245 -14.52 16.68 -0.81
C LEU A 245 -15.92 16.08 -0.82
N GLU A 246 -16.42 15.78 -2.02
CA GLU A 246 -17.73 15.17 -2.22
C GLU A 246 -17.60 13.95 -3.14
N THR A 247 -18.63 13.12 -3.19
CA THR A 247 -18.70 11.98 -4.10
C THR A 247 -18.37 12.40 -5.54
N ALA A 248 -17.57 11.59 -6.23
CA ALA A 248 -17.23 11.86 -7.62
C ALA A 248 -18.43 11.71 -8.59
N GLY A 249 -19.53 11.11 -8.11
CA GLY A 249 -20.78 11.01 -8.87
C GLY A 249 -21.62 12.27 -8.90
N ASN A 250 -22.82 12.16 -9.48
CA ASN A 250 -23.80 13.23 -9.43
C ASN A 250 -24.39 13.34 -8.03
N GLY A 251 -23.97 14.34 -7.25
CA GLY A 251 -24.50 14.56 -5.90
C GLY A 251 -23.61 15.45 -5.07
N SER A 252 -23.90 15.50 -3.77
CA SER A 252 -23.08 16.14 -2.75
C SER A 252 -22.97 15.22 -1.53
N GLY A 253 -21.89 15.33 -0.76
CA GLY A 253 -21.65 14.48 0.41
C GLY A 253 -20.89 13.20 0.07
N ARG A 254 -21.05 12.15 0.88
CA ARG A 254 -20.27 10.92 0.74
C ARG A 254 -20.70 10.02 -0.42
N PRO A 255 -19.78 9.23 -1.01
CA PRO A 255 -20.14 8.07 -1.81
C PRO A 255 -20.88 7.02 -0.96
N THR A 256 -21.96 6.45 -1.49
CA THR A 256 -22.74 5.41 -0.79
C THR A 256 -22.82 4.10 -1.56
N GLU A 257 -22.45 4.08 -2.84
CA GLU A 257 -22.58 2.92 -3.72
C GLU A 257 -21.56 2.93 -4.86
N TYR A 258 -21.44 1.80 -5.55
CA TYR A 258 -20.65 1.66 -6.78
C TYR A 258 -21.12 2.68 -7.84
N PRO A 259 -20.21 3.31 -8.62
CA PRO A 259 -18.78 3.02 -8.74
C PRO A 259 -17.87 3.80 -7.78
N TYR A 260 -18.44 4.65 -6.91
CA TYR A 260 -17.67 5.62 -6.15
C TYR A 260 -17.43 5.22 -4.68
N ARG A 261 -18.18 4.25 -4.18
CA ARG A 261 -17.84 3.46 -2.99
C ARG A 261 -17.62 2.03 -3.45
N ARG A 262 -16.46 1.46 -3.17
CA ARG A 262 -16.15 0.06 -3.48
C ARG A 262 -15.73 -0.64 -2.21
N THR A 263 -16.27 -1.84 -2.00
CA THR A 263 -15.95 -2.67 -0.85
C THR A 263 -15.15 -3.87 -1.29
N GLY A 264 -14.31 -4.37 -0.39
CA GLY A 264 -13.62 -5.61 -0.60
C GLY A 264 -13.25 -6.28 0.71
N PHE A 265 -12.93 -7.56 0.62
CA PHE A 265 -12.74 -8.41 1.78
C PHE A 265 -11.69 -9.50 1.52
N ALA A 266 -11.05 -9.95 2.59
CA ALA A 266 -10.02 -10.99 2.57
C ALA A 266 -10.32 -12.09 3.61
N GLY A 267 -9.69 -13.25 3.40
CA GLY A 267 -9.82 -14.44 4.23
C GLY A 267 -10.88 -15.43 3.75
N HIS A 268 -10.54 -16.72 3.78
CA HIS A 268 -11.33 -17.81 3.22
C HIS A 268 -12.80 -17.83 3.69
N GLU A 269 -13.02 -17.90 5.01
CA GLU A 269 -14.38 -17.91 5.59
C GLU A 269 -15.18 -16.66 5.18
N THR A 270 -14.50 -15.53 5.00
CA THR A 270 -15.15 -14.30 4.56
C THR A 270 -15.57 -14.35 3.12
N ILE A 271 -14.74 -14.90 2.26
CA ILE A 271 -15.06 -15.07 0.84
C ILE A 271 -16.28 -15.97 0.66
N THR A 272 -16.31 -17.12 1.34
CA THR A 272 -17.42 -18.06 1.25
C THR A 272 -18.75 -17.42 1.67
N GLU A 273 -18.77 -16.71 2.81
CA GLU A 273 -19.98 -16.05 3.32
C GLU A 273 -20.50 -14.96 2.35
N GLU A 274 -19.63 -14.09 1.83
CA GLU A 274 -20.04 -12.98 0.97
C GLU A 274 -20.51 -13.47 -0.41
N LEU A 275 -19.88 -14.52 -0.95
CA LEU A 275 -20.34 -15.13 -2.21
C LEU A 275 -21.73 -15.76 -2.05
N GLU A 276 -21.99 -16.43 -0.93
CA GLU A 276 -23.31 -17.04 -0.63
C GLU A 276 -24.40 -15.96 -0.45
N SER A 277 -24.08 -14.82 0.17
CA SER A 277 -25.05 -13.79 0.47
C SER A 277 -25.36 -12.87 -0.71
N ASP A 278 -24.35 -12.55 -1.52
CA ASP A 278 -24.41 -11.42 -2.45
C ASP A 278 -24.40 -11.84 -3.93
N THR A 279 -24.17 -13.12 -4.23
CA THR A 279 -24.04 -13.60 -5.62
C THR A 279 -24.83 -14.89 -5.86
N ASP A 280 -25.01 -15.25 -7.14
CA ASP A 280 -25.62 -16.53 -7.53
C ASP A 280 -24.59 -17.70 -7.58
N PHE A 281 -23.31 -17.43 -7.29
CA PHE A 281 -22.25 -18.44 -7.34
C PHE A 281 -22.35 -19.40 -6.16
N ASP A 282 -22.11 -20.69 -6.40
CA ASP A 282 -22.07 -21.72 -5.37
C ASP A 282 -20.68 -21.79 -4.71
N PRO A 283 -20.50 -21.27 -3.48
CA PRO A 283 -19.18 -21.20 -2.85
C PRO A 283 -18.63 -22.58 -2.45
N ASP A 284 -19.46 -23.63 -2.37
CA ASP A 284 -19.01 -25.01 -2.12
C ASP A 284 -18.09 -25.55 -3.24
N ARG A 285 -18.01 -24.84 -4.37
CA ARG A 285 -17.07 -25.13 -5.47
C ARG A 285 -15.63 -24.73 -5.14
N ILE A 286 -15.43 -23.77 -4.23
CA ILE A 286 -14.10 -23.38 -3.75
C ILE A 286 -13.58 -24.49 -2.83
N PRO A 287 -12.30 -24.91 -2.93
CA PRO A 287 -11.74 -25.87 -1.98
C PRO A 287 -11.93 -25.42 -0.53
N ASP A 288 -12.45 -26.32 0.32
CA ASP A 288 -12.63 -26.13 1.77
C ASP A 288 -11.27 -26.23 2.49
N ASP A 289 -10.43 -25.22 2.25
CA ASP A 289 -9.10 -25.06 2.80
C ASP A 289 -8.91 -23.60 3.24
N PRO A 290 -8.52 -23.33 4.50
CA PRO A 290 -8.34 -21.96 4.99
C PRO A 290 -7.28 -21.16 4.24
N GLU A 291 -6.34 -21.82 3.54
CA GLU A 291 -5.33 -21.14 2.71
C GLU A 291 -5.88 -20.70 1.33
N ALA A 292 -7.10 -21.10 0.97
CA ALA A 292 -7.80 -20.60 -0.22
C ALA A 292 -8.34 -19.18 0.03
N GLU A 293 -7.43 -18.21 0.11
CA GLU A 293 -7.71 -16.80 0.43
C GLU A 293 -8.16 -15.97 -0.78
N LEU A 294 -8.24 -16.56 -1.98
CA LEU A 294 -8.85 -15.96 -3.17
C LEU A 294 -10.10 -16.72 -3.63
N THR A 295 -10.99 -16.01 -4.33
CA THR A 295 -12.22 -16.56 -4.93
C THR A 295 -11.99 -17.68 -5.95
N MET A 296 -10.81 -17.73 -6.58
CA MET A 296 -10.39 -18.82 -7.48
C MET A 296 -9.83 -20.05 -6.75
N GLY A 297 -9.78 -20.03 -5.41
CA GLY A 297 -9.38 -21.15 -4.58
C GLY A 297 -7.87 -21.35 -4.47
N PHE A 298 -7.10 -20.25 -4.43
CA PHE A 298 -5.64 -20.26 -4.28
C PHE A 298 -5.21 -19.27 -3.19
N ASN A 299 -4.04 -19.51 -2.61
CA ASN A 299 -3.33 -18.56 -1.76
C ASN A 299 -2.69 -17.45 -2.63
N ASP A 300 -2.64 -16.22 -2.12
CA ASP A 300 -2.04 -15.06 -2.79
C ASP A 300 -0.91 -14.37 -2.02
N LEU A 301 -0.64 -14.80 -0.77
CA LEU A 301 0.33 -14.23 0.15
C LEU A 301 1.64 -15.02 0.14
N TYR A 302 2.40 -14.90 -0.96
CA TYR A 302 3.77 -15.41 -1.01
C TYR A 302 4.77 -14.28 -0.80
N ARG A 303 5.76 -14.49 0.08
CA ARG A 303 6.85 -13.54 0.37
C ARG A 303 7.52 -13.03 -0.90
N ASN A 304 7.66 -13.87 -1.92
CA ASN A 304 8.32 -13.48 -3.17
C ASN A 304 7.40 -12.95 -4.28
N SER A 305 6.08 -12.99 -4.08
CA SER A 305 5.11 -12.41 -5.00
C SER A 305 4.70 -10.99 -4.59
N ILE A 306 5.06 -10.58 -3.36
CA ILE A 306 4.79 -9.27 -2.76
C ILE A 306 6.13 -8.56 -2.53
N PRO A 307 6.46 -7.52 -3.31
CA PRO A 307 7.69 -6.76 -3.11
C PRO A 307 7.63 -5.89 -1.86
N ARG A 308 8.79 -5.53 -1.33
CA ARG A 308 8.93 -4.63 -0.19
C ARG A 308 8.32 -3.25 -0.46
N GLU A 309 7.82 -2.59 0.58
CA GLU A 309 7.26 -1.23 0.48
C GLU A 309 8.25 -0.19 -0.07
N ASP A 310 9.55 -0.37 0.18
CA ASP A 310 10.60 0.45 -0.40
C ASP A 310 10.58 0.43 -1.93
N ASN A 311 10.24 -0.70 -2.54
CA ASN A 311 10.15 -0.84 -4.01
C ASN A 311 8.95 -0.11 -4.61
N ALA A 312 7.88 0.06 -3.85
CA ALA A 312 6.76 0.90 -4.23
C ALA A 312 7.00 2.39 -3.91
N THR A 313 8.02 2.72 -3.12
CA THR A 313 8.27 4.09 -2.63
C THR A 313 9.02 4.95 -3.65
N ILE A 314 8.57 6.19 -3.83
CA ILE A 314 9.25 7.22 -4.62
C ILE A 314 10.44 7.78 -3.83
N PHE A 315 11.65 7.70 -4.40
CA PHE A 315 12.88 8.21 -3.78
C PHE A 315 13.41 9.47 -4.45
N GLU A 316 14.09 10.32 -3.68
CA GLU A 316 14.75 11.53 -4.20
C GLU A 316 15.76 11.18 -5.31
N ASP A 317 16.54 10.13 -5.08
CA ASP A 317 17.62 9.65 -5.96
C ASP A 317 17.18 8.48 -6.84
N GLN A 318 15.92 8.45 -7.23
CA GLN A 318 15.39 7.42 -8.12
C GLN A 318 15.96 7.52 -9.54
N ASN A 319 16.11 6.37 -10.18
CA ASN A 319 16.60 6.21 -11.53
C ASN A 319 15.63 5.34 -12.34
N LEU A 320 15.09 5.90 -13.42
CA LEU A 320 14.31 5.14 -14.41
C LEU A 320 15.12 5.00 -15.70
N VAL A 321 15.08 6.04 -16.55
CA VAL A 321 15.93 6.16 -17.75
C VAL A 321 16.87 7.35 -17.63
N VAL A 322 16.31 8.46 -17.14
CA VAL A 322 17.04 9.70 -16.84
C VAL A 322 16.64 10.08 -15.42
N PRO A 323 17.60 10.21 -14.48
CA PRO A 323 17.30 10.63 -13.13
C PRO A 323 16.69 12.03 -13.10
N HIS A 324 15.54 12.15 -12.45
CA HIS A 324 14.89 13.42 -12.19
C HIS A 324 14.32 13.41 -10.77
N PRO A 325 14.49 14.50 -10.00
CA PRO A 325 13.99 14.55 -8.64
C PRO A 325 12.45 14.50 -8.66
N PRO A 326 11.83 13.74 -7.73
CA PRO A 326 10.38 13.67 -7.57
C PRO A 326 9.79 14.92 -6.90
N GLY A 327 10.63 15.89 -6.51
CA GLY A 327 10.18 17.10 -5.85
C GLY A 327 9.58 16.81 -4.46
N ALA A 328 8.48 17.48 -4.13
CA ALA A 328 7.78 17.34 -2.84
C ALA A 328 7.10 15.97 -2.64
N PHE A 329 7.25 15.04 -3.58
CA PHE A 329 6.62 13.71 -3.54
C PHE A 329 7.58 12.57 -3.19
N ALA A 330 8.83 12.86 -2.80
CA ALA A 330 9.69 11.86 -2.18
C ALA A 330 9.00 11.25 -0.95
N GLN A 331 9.09 9.93 -0.79
CA GLN A 331 8.36 9.10 0.20
C GLN A 331 6.85 8.92 -0.07
N GLY A 332 6.35 9.39 -1.21
CA GLY A 332 5.05 8.97 -1.74
C GLY A 332 5.13 7.64 -2.51
N THR A 333 4.02 7.27 -3.13
CA THR A 333 3.90 6.14 -4.08
C THR A 333 2.86 6.45 -5.16
N ILE A 334 2.74 5.60 -6.16
CA ILE A 334 1.67 5.64 -7.17
C ILE A 334 0.76 4.43 -6.94
N GLN A 335 -0.52 4.70 -6.75
CA GLN A 335 -1.55 3.70 -6.51
C GLN A 335 -2.40 3.48 -7.76
N HIS A 336 -2.61 2.23 -8.12
CA HIS A 336 -3.57 1.79 -9.12
C HIS A 336 -4.74 1.12 -8.42
N VAL A 337 -5.97 1.47 -8.80
CA VAL A 337 -7.19 0.86 -8.27
C VAL A 337 -8.05 0.42 -9.44
N SER A 338 -8.41 -0.86 -9.50
CA SER A 338 -9.32 -1.41 -10.50
C SER A 338 -10.40 -2.28 -9.88
N LYS A 339 -11.56 -2.38 -10.54
CA LYS A 339 -12.54 -3.44 -10.28
C LYS A 339 -12.50 -4.43 -11.43
N LEU A 340 -12.34 -5.71 -11.11
CA LEU A 340 -12.38 -6.81 -12.05
C LEU A 340 -13.52 -7.74 -11.68
N ASP A 341 -14.27 -8.19 -12.67
CA ASP A 341 -15.22 -9.28 -12.52
C ASP A 341 -14.50 -10.59 -12.80
N ILE A 342 -14.91 -11.64 -12.11
CA ILE A 342 -14.38 -12.98 -12.27
C ILE A 342 -15.54 -13.92 -12.65
N ASP A 343 -15.44 -14.54 -13.81
CA ASP A 343 -16.36 -15.59 -14.27
C ASP A 343 -16.01 -16.92 -13.58
N LEU A 344 -16.34 -17.00 -12.28
CA LEU A 344 -16.05 -18.17 -11.45
C LEU A 344 -16.77 -19.42 -11.94
N ASP A 345 -18.03 -19.29 -12.38
CA ASP A 345 -18.79 -20.43 -12.90
C ASP A 345 -18.06 -21.08 -14.07
N ARG A 346 -17.64 -20.28 -15.05
CA ARG A 346 -16.88 -20.81 -16.19
C ARG A 346 -15.53 -21.33 -15.75
N PHE A 347 -14.84 -20.65 -14.84
CA PHE A 347 -13.54 -21.10 -14.34
C PHE A 347 -13.62 -22.50 -13.72
N TYR A 348 -14.59 -22.74 -12.85
CA TYR A 348 -14.76 -24.04 -12.21
C TYR A 348 -15.48 -25.08 -13.09
N ASP A 349 -16.24 -24.67 -14.13
CA ASP A 349 -16.88 -25.60 -15.07
C ASP A 349 -15.87 -26.16 -16.09
N GLU A 350 -14.94 -25.33 -16.54
CA GLU A 350 -13.98 -25.69 -17.59
C GLU A 350 -12.72 -26.36 -17.05
N ASN A 351 -12.43 -26.25 -15.75
CA ASN A 351 -11.17 -26.68 -15.17
C ASN A 351 -11.37 -27.61 -13.96
N ASP A 352 -10.71 -28.77 -13.99
CA ASP A 352 -10.49 -29.58 -12.80
C ASP A 352 -9.31 -29.01 -11.97
N THR A 353 -8.98 -29.66 -10.85
CA THR A 353 -7.91 -29.19 -9.95
C THR A 353 -6.55 -29.06 -10.66
N GLU A 354 -6.22 -29.99 -11.57
CA GLU A 354 -4.99 -29.93 -12.35
C GLU A 354 -5.02 -28.73 -13.30
N GLY A 355 -6.08 -28.58 -14.11
CA GLY A 355 -6.22 -27.48 -15.05
C GLY A 355 -6.26 -26.10 -14.39
N ARG A 356 -6.82 -25.98 -13.18
CA ARG A 356 -6.77 -24.74 -12.37
C ARG A 356 -5.33 -24.43 -11.94
N ARG A 357 -4.60 -25.43 -11.42
CA ARG A 357 -3.20 -25.28 -10.99
C ARG A 357 -2.29 -24.86 -12.14
N GLU A 358 -2.38 -25.51 -13.30
CA GLU A 358 -1.55 -25.18 -14.46
C GLU A 358 -1.79 -23.74 -14.96
N ARG A 359 -3.05 -23.29 -14.94
CA ARG A 359 -3.42 -21.92 -15.32
C ARG A 359 -3.01 -20.87 -14.29
N MET A 360 -2.93 -21.23 -13.01
CA MET A 360 -2.47 -20.33 -11.97
C MET A 360 -0.94 -20.23 -11.93
N PHE A 361 -0.24 -21.37 -11.90
CA PHE A 361 1.21 -21.42 -11.70
C PHE A 361 1.98 -21.66 -12.99
N SER A 362 2.09 -22.92 -13.43
CA SER A 362 2.66 -23.36 -14.72
C SER A 362 2.31 -24.84 -14.96
N PRO A 363 2.47 -25.38 -16.19
CA PRO A 363 2.22 -26.81 -16.46
C PRO A 363 3.14 -27.78 -15.69
N ASP A 364 4.27 -27.31 -15.15
CA ASP A 364 5.18 -28.14 -14.35
C ASP A 364 4.82 -28.20 -12.87
N HIS A 365 3.84 -27.42 -12.43
CA HIS A 365 3.37 -27.48 -11.05
C HIS A 365 2.43 -28.68 -10.87
N THR A 366 2.69 -29.45 -9.83
CA THR A 366 2.04 -30.73 -9.51
C THR A 366 1.42 -30.68 -8.12
N ASP A 367 0.54 -31.64 -7.83
CA ASP A 367 -0.06 -31.77 -6.49
C ASP A 367 0.99 -31.92 -5.39
N GLU A 368 2.13 -32.56 -5.69
CA GLU A 368 3.21 -32.76 -4.73
C GLU A 368 3.98 -31.47 -4.40
N ASN A 369 4.13 -30.54 -5.35
CA ASN A 369 4.94 -29.32 -5.14
C ASN A 369 4.11 -28.07 -4.82
N THR A 370 2.84 -27.98 -5.26
CA THR A 370 1.95 -26.87 -4.88
C THR A 370 0.87 -27.26 -3.91
N GLY A 371 0.43 -28.52 -3.93
CA GLY A 371 -0.85 -28.89 -3.34
C GLY A 371 -2.03 -28.45 -4.21
N THR A 372 -3.21 -28.36 -3.58
CA THR A 372 -4.48 -28.02 -4.22
C THR A 372 -4.70 -26.52 -4.36
N VAL A 373 -4.36 -25.75 -3.31
CA VAL A 373 -4.60 -24.30 -3.20
C VAL A 373 -3.29 -23.51 -3.15
N GLY A 374 -2.15 -24.19 -3.13
CA GLY A 374 -0.83 -23.58 -3.02
C GLY A 374 -0.20 -23.75 -1.63
N GLU A 375 -0.71 -24.66 -0.82
CA GLU A 375 -0.29 -24.91 0.56
C GLU A 375 1.11 -25.54 0.69
N ASN A 376 1.57 -26.25 -0.33
CA ASN A 376 2.91 -26.85 -0.33
C ASN A 376 3.99 -25.86 -0.82
N LEU A 377 3.61 -24.65 -1.21
CA LEU A 377 4.53 -23.60 -1.66
C LEU A 377 5.24 -22.88 -0.50
N GLY A 378 4.73 -23.03 0.73
CA GLY A 378 5.21 -22.25 1.87
C GLY A 378 5.21 -20.76 1.56
N ASP A 379 6.33 -20.09 1.84
CA ASP A 379 6.46 -18.64 1.66
C ASP A 379 6.70 -18.22 0.20
N SER A 380 6.85 -19.17 -0.73
CA SER A 380 7.32 -18.90 -2.09
C SER A 380 6.34 -19.39 -3.13
N SER A 381 5.90 -18.53 -4.05
CA SER A 381 5.12 -18.91 -5.24
C SER A 381 5.84 -19.87 -6.22
N ALA A 382 7.00 -20.38 -5.84
CA ALA A 382 7.99 -21.09 -6.61
C ALA A 382 8.70 -22.11 -5.70
N PRO A 383 8.31 -23.39 -5.70
CA PRO A 383 8.96 -24.41 -4.87
C PRO A 383 10.36 -24.71 -5.42
N GLY A 384 11.30 -25.15 -4.58
CA GLY A 384 12.73 -25.22 -4.92
C GLY A 384 13.08 -25.93 -6.24
N ASP A 385 12.36 -26.99 -6.61
CA ASP A 385 12.60 -27.72 -7.88
C ASP A 385 11.86 -27.11 -9.10
N THR A 386 11.13 -26.00 -8.94
CA THR A 386 10.29 -25.38 -9.98
C THR A 386 10.25 -23.85 -9.83
N PRO A 387 11.40 -23.14 -9.89
CA PRO A 387 11.40 -21.70 -9.63
C PRO A 387 10.71 -20.91 -10.76
N LEU A 388 9.80 -20.01 -10.38
CA LEU A 388 9.05 -19.18 -11.35
C LEU A 388 9.94 -18.19 -12.12
N ARG A 389 11.00 -17.67 -11.47
CA ARG A 389 12.02 -16.80 -12.08
C ARG A 389 13.36 -17.09 -11.42
N GLU A 390 14.35 -17.44 -12.23
CA GLU A 390 15.70 -17.78 -11.79
C GLU A 390 16.71 -17.23 -12.79
N LEU A 391 17.20 -15.99 -12.57
CA LEU A 391 18.10 -15.35 -13.52
C LEU A 391 19.40 -16.15 -13.66
N GLY A 392 19.66 -16.67 -14.86
CA GLY A 392 20.86 -17.48 -15.14
C GLY A 392 20.83 -18.91 -14.59
N GLY A 393 19.68 -19.36 -14.07
CA GLY A 393 19.43 -20.72 -13.60
C GLY A 393 19.20 -21.73 -14.72
N GLU A 394 19.26 -23.03 -14.39
CA GLU A 394 18.92 -24.11 -15.34
C GLU A 394 17.39 -24.34 -15.43
N THR A 395 16.62 -23.84 -14.45
CA THR A 395 15.20 -24.18 -14.24
C THR A 395 14.27 -22.97 -14.15
N ASP A 396 14.41 -21.98 -15.02
CA ASP A 396 13.54 -20.78 -15.04
C ASP A 396 12.20 -21.03 -15.77
N LYS A 397 11.08 -21.07 -15.05
CA LYS A 397 9.75 -21.23 -15.67
C LYS A 397 9.28 -20.02 -16.46
N ALA A 398 9.71 -18.80 -16.12
CA ALA A 398 9.38 -17.63 -16.91
C ALA A 398 9.98 -17.72 -18.32
N GLU A 399 11.20 -18.24 -18.46
CA GLU A 399 11.83 -18.41 -19.79
C GLU A 399 11.16 -19.50 -20.63
N GLN A 400 10.55 -20.50 -19.98
CA GLN A 400 9.87 -21.63 -20.62
C GLN A 400 8.45 -21.28 -21.11
N THR A 401 7.91 -20.11 -20.76
CA THR A 401 6.50 -19.76 -20.99
C THR A 401 6.03 -19.90 -22.45
N VAL A 402 6.89 -19.59 -23.42
CA VAL A 402 6.53 -19.72 -24.86
C VAL A 402 6.52 -21.20 -25.26
N ASP A 403 7.53 -21.96 -24.87
CA ASP A 403 7.64 -23.38 -25.17
C ASP A 403 6.51 -24.18 -24.50
N ASP A 404 6.21 -23.88 -23.24
CA ASP A 404 5.10 -24.46 -22.48
C ASP A 404 3.75 -24.23 -23.17
N TYR A 405 3.53 -23.02 -23.67
CA TYR A 405 2.32 -22.72 -24.41
C TYR A 405 2.26 -23.48 -25.74
N ASP A 406 3.37 -23.57 -26.48
CA ASP A 406 3.42 -24.24 -27.77
C ASP A 406 3.30 -25.79 -27.64
N ASP A 407 3.84 -26.37 -26.57
CA ASP A 407 3.86 -27.82 -26.34
C ASP A 407 2.65 -28.33 -25.54
N ALA A 408 2.28 -27.66 -24.44
CA ALA A 408 1.20 -28.05 -23.55
C ALA A 408 -0.12 -27.30 -23.80
N GLY A 409 -0.07 -26.16 -24.50
CA GLY A 409 -1.23 -25.31 -24.74
C GLY A 409 -1.60 -24.38 -23.57
N VAL A 410 -0.82 -24.39 -22.48
CA VAL A 410 -1.10 -23.63 -21.25
C VAL A 410 0.13 -22.81 -20.85
N ALA A 411 -0.11 -21.57 -20.42
CA ALA A 411 0.91 -20.71 -19.80
C ALA A 411 0.32 -20.07 -18.55
N GLY A 412 0.89 -20.39 -17.38
CA GLY A 412 0.31 -20.02 -16.09
C GLY A 412 0.36 -18.52 -15.80
N HIS A 413 -0.53 -18.05 -14.91
CA HIS A 413 -0.60 -16.65 -14.52
C HIS A 413 0.67 -16.17 -13.81
N ALA A 414 1.11 -16.90 -12.78
CA ALA A 414 2.31 -16.60 -12.01
C ALA A 414 3.58 -16.73 -12.86
N GLN A 415 3.64 -17.73 -13.74
CA GLN A 415 4.69 -17.89 -14.76
C GLN A 415 4.78 -16.66 -15.67
N LYS A 416 3.66 -16.21 -16.24
CA LYS A 416 3.63 -15.01 -17.10
C LYS A 416 4.04 -13.74 -16.37
N LEU A 417 3.57 -13.55 -15.13
CA LEU A 417 3.96 -12.41 -14.29
C LEU A 417 5.46 -12.40 -14.00
N SER A 418 6.04 -13.58 -13.77
CA SER A 418 7.43 -13.74 -13.38
C SER A 418 8.41 -13.31 -14.46
N ARG A 419 8.02 -13.39 -15.74
CA ARG A 419 8.77 -12.84 -16.89
C ARG A 419 9.05 -11.34 -16.77
N ALA A 420 8.18 -10.61 -16.06
CA ALA A 420 8.31 -9.17 -15.88
C ALA A 420 9.14 -8.78 -14.64
N ARG A 421 9.61 -9.74 -13.82
CA ARG A 421 10.42 -9.45 -12.63
C ARG A 421 11.84 -9.04 -13.03
N PHE A 422 12.36 -8.01 -12.37
CA PHE A 422 13.76 -7.55 -12.52
C PHE A 422 14.24 -6.87 -11.24
N ASP A 423 15.55 -6.70 -11.09
CA ASP A 423 16.15 -6.04 -9.91
C ASP A 423 15.72 -4.56 -9.80
N LEU A 424 14.93 -4.27 -8.76
CA LEU A 424 14.41 -2.93 -8.46
C LEU A 424 15.40 -2.03 -7.71
N GLU A 425 16.49 -2.58 -7.18
CA GLU A 425 17.55 -1.80 -6.54
C GLU A 425 18.41 -1.04 -7.56
N THR A 426 18.47 -1.52 -8.80
CA THR A 426 19.07 -0.76 -9.92
C THR A 426 18.33 0.56 -10.21
N ARG A 427 17.18 0.79 -9.57
CA ARG A 427 16.36 1.99 -9.73
C ARG A 427 16.74 3.12 -8.76
N LEU A 428 17.88 3.04 -8.10
CA LEU A 428 18.56 4.18 -7.50
C LEU A 428 19.66 4.71 -8.41
N THR A 429 19.98 5.99 -8.32
CA THR A 429 21.17 6.56 -8.98
C THR A 429 22.44 5.98 -8.37
N GLU A 430 23.51 5.88 -9.18
CA GLU A 430 24.86 5.49 -8.71
C GLU A 430 25.29 6.36 -7.52
N GLU A 431 25.09 7.67 -7.62
CA GLU A 431 25.37 8.65 -6.56
C GLU A 431 24.53 8.45 -5.29
N GLY A 432 23.29 7.96 -5.42
CA GLY A 432 22.42 7.62 -4.30
C GLY A 432 22.88 6.34 -3.60
N ARG A 433 23.23 5.30 -4.38
CA ARG A 433 23.75 4.04 -3.86
C ARG A 433 25.09 4.25 -3.16
N GLU A 434 26.04 4.94 -3.79
CA GLU A 434 27.36 5.26 -3.22
C GLU A 434 27.25 5.98 -1.87
N ARG A 435 26.26 6.87 -1.72
CA ARG A 435 26.05 7.62 -0.48
C ARG A 435 25.51 6.79 0.66
N LEU A 436 24.86 5.67 0.37
CA LEU A 436 24.30 4.82 1.41
C LEU A 436 25.23 3.63 1.70
N SER A 437 25.82 3.03 0.67
CA SER A 437 26.60 1.78 0.76
C SER A 437 27.85 1.85 1.63
N GLY A 438 28.12 0.78 2.40
CA GLY A 438 29.32 0.61 3.22
C GLY A 438 29.34 1.45 4.49
N SER A 439 28.17 1.91 4.94
CA SER A 439 27.99 2.75 6.12
C SER A 439 27.23 2.02 7.24
N GLU A 440 27.20 2.60 8.45
CA GLU A 440 26.31 2.13 9.53
C GLU A 440 24.82 2.38 9.21
N ARG A 441 24.50 2.89 8.01
CA ARG A 441 23.15 3.21 7.54
C ARG A 441 22.76 2.47 6.25
N ASP A 442 23.42 1.34 5.98
CA ASP A 442 23.13 0.49 4.82
C ASP A 442 21.68 -0.02 4.82
N GLU A 443 21.03 -0.09 6.00
CA GLU A 443 19.60 -0.44 6.14
C GLU A 443 18.64 0.54 5.46
N LEU A 444 19.11 1.72 5.05
CA LEU A 444 18.31 2.72 4.33
C LEU A 444 18.32 2.55 2.81
N LEU A 445 19.16 1.68 2.29
CA LEU A 445 18.97 1.14 0.95
C LEU A 445 17.69 0.31 0.96
N PRO A 446 16.90 0.29 -0.13
CA PRO A 446 16.01 -0.83 -0.39
C PRO A 446 16.90 -2.08 -0.26
N ALA A 447 16.76 -2.81 0.84
CA ALA A 447 17.84 -3.65 1.39
C ALA A 447 18.37 -4.68 0.36
N GLU A 448 19.62 -5.10 0.49
CA GLU A 448 20.12 -6.24 -0.32
C GLU A 448 19.58 -7.59 0.20
N GLU A 449 19.08 -7.64 1.44
CA GLU A 449 18.58 -8.88 2.07
C GLU A 449 17.34 -8.60 2.93
N ARG A 450 16.35 -9.50 2.88
CA ARG A 450 15.49 -9.74 4.03
C ARG A 450 16.33 -10.57 5.02
N ASP A 451 16.29 -10.24 6.30
CA ASP A 451 16.93 -11.03 7.37
C ASP A 451 16.21 -12.39 7.60
N ASP A 452 15.32 -12.81 6.69
CA ASP A 452 14.63 -14.09 6.73
C ASP A 452 15.36 -15.12 5.86
N ASP A 453 15.95 -16.11 6.51
CA ASP A 453 16.36 -17.36 5.86
C ASP A 453 15.11 -18.05 5.28
N LEU A 454 14.63 -17.61 4.10
CA LEU A 454 13.61 -18.29 3.34
C LEU A 454 14.14 -19.66 2.92
N ASP A 455 13.45 -20.74 3.27
CA ASP A 455 13.65 -22.02 2.57
C ASP A 455 13.12 -21.83 1.14
N GLY A 456 14.05 -21.62 0.21
CA GLY A 456 13.85 -20.94 -1.09
C GLY A 456 15.01 -20.00 -1.44
N HIS A 457 15.87 -19.70 -0.46
CA HIS A 457 17.25 -19.23 -0.62
C HIS A 457 18.22 -20.40 -0.86
N ASP A 458 17.94 -21.30 -1.81
CA ASP A 458 19.02 -22.06 -2.45
C ASP A 458 19.82 -21.20 -3.45
N GLY A 459 19.38 -19.95 -3.69
CA GLY A 459 20.27 -18.86 -4.04
C GLY A 459 19.97 -18.07 -5.31
N ASN A 460 18.75 -18.08 -5.88
CA ASN A 460 18.49 -17.35 -7.13
C ASN A 460 17.07 -16.74 -7.28
N GLN A 461 16.59 -15.95 -6.31
CA GLN A 461 15.56 -14.93 -6.61
C GLN A 461 16.18 -13.53 -6.61
N GLU A 462 16.94 -13.23 -7.67
CA GLU A 462 17.56 -11.91 -7.90
C GLU A 462 16.56 -10.81 -8.31
N ALA A 463 15.28 -11.15 -8.53
CA ALA A 463 14.32 -10.27 -9.18
C ALA A 463 12.96 -10.21 -8.47
N GLU A 464 12.62 -9.04 -7.93
CA GLU A 464 11.34 -8.77 -7.26
C GLU A 464 10.24 -8.36 -8.25
N GLN A 465 8.98 -8.49 -7.81
CA GLN A 465 7.83 -7.98 -8.54
C GLN A 465 7.77 -6.44 -8.45
N VAL A 466 7.35 -5.78 -9.54
CA VAL A 466 7.37 -4.31 -9.62
C VAL A 466 6.16 -3.60 -9.02
N LEU A 467 5.16 -4.37 -8.57
CA LEU A 467 3.90 -3.90 -7.98
C LEU A 467 3.70 -4.55 -6.62
N LEU A 468 3.56 -3.74 -5.58
CA LEU A 468 3.07 -4.16 -4.27
C LEU A 468 1.55 -4.26 -4.34
N ARG A 469 1.01 -5.48 -4.27
CA ARG A 469 -0.43 -5.72 -4.31
C ARG A 469 -1.00 -5.65 -2.90
N ARG A 470 -2.20 -5.08 -2.78
CA ARG A 470 -3.06 -5.04 -1.59
C ARG A 470 -4.51 -5.33 -2.03
N ASP A 471 -4.64 -6.19 -3.04
CA ASP A 471 -5.92 -6.53 -3.63
C ASP A 471 -6.73 -7.46 -2.74
N VAL A 472 -8.05 -7.42 -2.90
CA VAL A 472 -8.99 -8.17 -2.07
C VAL A 472 -10.16 -8.65 -2.95
N ALA A 473 -10.86 -9.69 -2.51
CA ALA A 473 -12.09 -10.13 -3.16
C ALA A 473 -13.18 -9.05 -3.02
N THR A 474 -14.16 -9.06 -3.92
CA THR A 474 -15.33 -8.18 -3.86
C THR A 474 -16.55 -8.86 -4.49
N THR A 475 -17.73 -8.49 -4.01
CA THR A 475 -19.04 -8.83 -4.57
C THR A 475 -19.75 -7.61 -5.15
N ASP A 476 -19.05 -6.47 -5.30
CA ASP A 476 -19.62 -5.23 -5.83
C ASP A 476 -20.38 -5.49 -7.14
N GLN A 477 -21.64 -5.02 -7.17
CA GLN A 477 -22.62 -5.28 -8.24
C GLN A 477 -23.07 -6.75 -8.32
N GLU A 478 -23.21 -7.41 -7.16
CA GLU A 478 -23.73 -8.78 -7.03
C GLU A 478 -22.94 -9.78 -7.90
N THR A 479 -21.64 -9.51 -8.11
CA THR A 479 -20.78 -10.25 -9.04
C THR A 479 -19.46 -10.60 -8.37
N PRO A 480 -19.03 -11.88 -8.39
CA PRO A 480 -17.70 -12.24 -7.90
C PRO A 480 -16.61 -11.47 -8.62
N GLY A 481 -15.67 -10.92 -7.86
CA GLY A 481 -14.67 -10.03 -8.42
C GLY A 481 -13.43 -9.87 -7.55
N ASN A 482 -12.54 -8.99 -8.02
CA ASN A 482 -11.37 -8.54 -7.29
C ASN A 482 -11.31 -6.99 -7.33
N LEU A 483 -11.19 -6.40 -6.15
CA LEU A 483 -10.85 -4.99 -5.99
C LEU A 483 -9.33 -4.89 -6.00
N PHE A 484 -8.77 -4.71 -7.20
CA PHE A 484 -7.34 -4.73 -7.42
C PHE A 484 -6.71 -3.40 -7.02
N ILE A 485 -6.03 -3.40 -5.87
CA ILE A 485 -5.27 -2.27 -5.35
C ILE A 485 -3.79 -2.62 -5.44
N SER A 486 -3.00 -1.77 -6.09
CA SER A 486 -1.55 -1.97 -6.15
C SER A 486 -0.79 -0.65 -6.07
N LEU A 487 0.44 -0.74 -5.56
CA LEU A 487 1.34 0.37 -5.30
C LEU A 487 2.64 0.16 -6.07
N MET A 488 3.20 1.24 -6.62
CA MET A 488 4.38 1.19 -7.46
C MET A 488 5.15 2.50 -7.42
N ARG A 489 6.48 2.42 -7.57
CA ARG A 489 7.33 3.61 -7.68
C ARG A 489 7.10 4.37 -8.98
N PHE A 490 6.90 3.65 -10.08
CA PHE A 490 6.74 4.24 -11.42
C PHE A 490 5.47 3.76 -12.11
N ASN A 491 4.64 4.70 -12.54
CA ASN A 491 3.33 4.42 -13.15
C ASN A 491 3.36 3.45 -14.36
N PRO A 492 4.32 3.54 -15.31
CA PRO A 492 4.31 2.63 -16.46
C PRO A 492 4.59 1.16 -16.12
N TYR A 493 4.93 0.82 -14.87
CA TYR A 493 4.99 -0.57 -14.41
C TYR A 493 3.66 -1.30 -14.53
N MET A 494 2.52 -0.64 -14.34
CA MET A 494 1.21 -1.27 -14.51
C MET A 494 0.96 -1.73 -15.95
N ALA A 495 1.33 -0.89 -16.93
CA ALA A 495 1.21 -1.26 -18.35
C ALA A 495 2.11 -2.45 -18.70
N TYR A 496 3.35 -2.43 -18.21
CA TYR A 496 4.33 -3.48 -18.45
C TYR A 496 3.91 -4.83 -17.85
N ILE A 497 3.43 -4.84 -16.60
CA ILE A 497 2.92 -6.06 -15.98
C ILE A 497 1.68 -6.59 -16.69
N ARG A 498 0.74 -5.72 -17.10
CA ARG A 498 -0.43 -6.16 -17.86
C ARG A 498 -0.07 -6.75 -19.21
N GLN A 499 0.94 -6.20 -19.89
CA GLN A 499 1.42 -6.77 -21.14
C GLN A 499 1.98 -8.19 -20.94
N ALA A 500 2.76 -8.41 -19.87
CA ALA A 500 3.26 -9.73 -19.51
C ALA A 500 2.11 -10.71 -19.17
N MET A 501 1.16 -10.27 -18.32
CA MET A 501 -0.02 -11.07 -17.95
C MET A 501 -0.88 -11.47 -19.16
N ASN A 502 -1.10 -10.54 -20.08
CA ASN A 502 -1.88 -10.75 -21.30
C ASN A 502 -1.13 -11.59 -22.35
N GLY A 503 0.15 -11.93 -22.09
CA GLY A 503 0.96 -12.72 -23.00
C GLY A 503 1.33 -12.01 -24.31
N VAL A 504 1.30 -10.68 -24.33
CA VAL A 504 1.77 -9.91 -25.49
C VAL A 504 3.27 -9.62 -25.36
N ALA A 505 3.90 -9.15 -26.44
CA ALA A 505 5.30 -8.74 -26.39
C ALA A 505 5.48 -7.49 -25.51
N PHE A 506 6.56 -7.45 -24.73
CA PHE A 506 6.90 -6.33 -23.85
C PHE A 506 8.42 -6.17 -23.73
N ASP A 507 8.87 -4.97 -23.34
CA ASP A 507 10.29 -4.61 -23.35
C ASP A 507 10.66 -3.69 -22.19
N SER A 508 11.55 -4.15 -21.32
CA SER A 508 12.01 -3.41 -20.13
C SER A 508 12.97 -2.26 -20.47
N LYS A 509 13.40 -2.10 -21.74
CA LYS A 509 14.09 -0.91 -22.26
C LYS A 509 13.29 0.38 -22.09
N ALA A 510 11.97 0.27 -21.98
CA ALA A 510 11.13 1.40 -21.57
C ALA A 510 11.63 2.04 -20.26
N PHE A 511 12.19 1.23 -19.37
CA PHE A 511 12.75 1.58 -18.07
C PHE A 511 14.28 1.65 -18.07
N GLY A 512 14.93 1.74 -19.23
CA GLY A 512 16.38 1.99 -19.28
C GLY A 512 17.25 0.77 -19.05
N LEU A 513 16.66 -0.42 -18.89
CA LEU A 513 17.39 -1.69 -18.85
C LEU A 513 17.96 -2.01 -20.24
N THR A 514 19.22 -2.46 -20.27
CA THR A 514 19.99 -2.74 -21.49
C THR A 514 20.95 -3.91 -21.26
N GLY A 515 21.42 -4.56 -22.32
CA GLY A 515 22.39 -5.65 -22.17
C GLY A 515 21.74 -6.90 -21.57
N GLU A 516 22.42 -7.52 -20.62
CA GLU A 516 21.97 -8.75 -19.93
C GLU A 516 20.77 -8.48 -19.01
N ASP A 517 20.59 -7.25 -18.52
CA ASP A 517 19.47 -6.88 -17.65
C ASP A 517 18.18 -6.51 -18.43
N ARG A 518 18.23 -6.48 -19.77
CA ARG A 518 17.06 -6.14 -20.60
C ARG A 518 16.20 -7.37 -20.82
N ILE A 519 14.92 -7.25 -20.47
CA ILE A 519 13.87 -8.20 -20.80
C ILE A 519 13.23 -7.72 -22.10
N ASP A 520 13.43 -8.49 -23.17
CA ASP A 520 12.86 -8.25 -24.51
C ASP A 520 12.10 -9.51 -24.89
N ASP A 521 10.85 -9.57 -24.42
CA ASP A 521 10.08 -10.80 -24.36
C ASP A 521 9.06 -10.88 -25.50
N GLU A 522 9.00 -12.04 -26.16
CA GLU A 522 8.11 -12.25 -27.29
C GLU A 522 6.66 -12.52 -26.83
N LYS A 523 5.71 -12.39 -27.76
CA LYS A 523 4.32 -12.74 -27.48
C LYS A 523 4.18 -14.25 -27.30
N ILE A 524 3.31 -14.66 -26.39
CA ILE A 524 2.84 -16.04 -26.26
C ILE A 524 1.77 -16.29 -27.34
N GLY A 525 1.56 -17.54 -27.74
CA GLY A 525 0.45 -17.88 -28.62
C GLY A 525 -0.90 -17.42 -28.05
N ALA A 526 -1.80 -16.98 -28.93
CA ALA A 526 -3.09 -16.41 -28.56
C ALA A 526 -4.16 -17.51 -28.49
N GLY A 527 -4.61 -17.85 -27.28
CA GLY A 527 -5.68 -18.82 -27.09
C GLY A 527 -6.32 -18.77 -25.69
N PRO A 528 -7.46 -19.45 -25.51
CA PRO A 528 -8.29 -19.42 -24.30
C PRO A 528 -7.59 -19.99 -23.05
N ASP A 529 -6.50 -20.74 -23.25
CA ASP A 529 -5.78 -21.47 -22.19
C ASP A 529 -4.54 -20.73 -21.68
N SER A 530 -4.39 -19.43 -22.00
CA SER A 530 -3.32 -18.59 -21.46
C SER A 530 -3.63 -18.11 -20.02
N GLY A 531 -3.52 -19.02 -19.05
CA GLY A 531 -3.68 -18.72 -17.63
C GLY A 531 -5.10 -18.25 -17.28
N ILE A 532 -5.22 -17.36 -16.29
CA ILE A 532 -6.54 -16.95 -15.76
C ILE A 532 -7.18 -15.74 -16.47
N VAL A 533 -6.48 -15.05 -17.37
CA VAL A 533 -6.93 -13.73 -17.90
C VAL A 533 -8.25 -13.78 -18.67
N ASN A 534 -8.61 -14.94 -19.22
CA ASN A 534 -9.86 -15.14 -19.95
C ASN A 534 -11.09 -15.28 -19.03
N TYR A 535 -10.88 -15.43 -17.72
CA TYR A 535 -11.94 -15.45 -16.70
C TYR A 535 -12.08 -14.08 -16.02
N LEU A 536 -11.23 -13.11 -16.37
CA LEU A 536 -11.22 -11.78 -15.79
C LEU A 536 -11.79 -10.77 -16.78
N GLU A 537 -12.60 -9.84 -16.27
CA GLU A 537 -13.04 -8.68 -17.03
C GLU A 537 -12.82 -7.40 -16.23
N THR A 538 -11.86 -6.57 -16.67
CA THR A 538 -11.65 -5.27 -16.02
C THR A 538 -12.82 -4.32 -16.31
N LYS A 539 -13.48 -3.81 -15.26
CA LYS A 539 -14.61 -2.87 -15.38
C LYS A 539 -14.22 -1.41 -15.25
N VAL A 540 -13.26 -1.09 -14.38
CA VAL A 540 -12.79 0.28 -14.17
C VAL A 540 -11.31 0.29 -13.81
N ARG A 541 -10.59 1.33 -14.24
CA ARG A 541 -9.20 1.59 -13.87
C ARG A 541 -9.03 3.02 -13.37
N GLY A 542 -8.34 3.19 -12.25
CA GLY A 542 -7.95 4.48 -11.66
C GLY A 542 -6.46 4.52 -11.34
N ASN A 543 -5.85 5.70 -11.45
CA ASN A 543 -4.43 5.95 -11.15
C ASN A 543 -4.32 7.19 -10.26
N TYR A 544 -3.63 7.05 -9.14
CA TYR A 544 -3.54 8.08 -8.10
C TYR A 544 -2.09 8.23 -7.63
N LEU A 545 -1.62 9.47 -7.46
CA LEU A 545 -0.40 9.77 -6.74
C LEU A 545 -0.73 9.85 -5.25
N VAL A 546 -0.13 8.99 -4.44
CA VAL A 546 -0.24 9.02 -2.97
C VAL A 546 0.95 9.84 -2.44
N PRO A 547 0.73 11.08 -1.97
CA PRO A 547 1.83 11.93 -1.50
C PRO A 547 2.41 11.43 -0.17
N PRO A 548 3.60 11.91 0.23
CA PRO A 548 4.07 11.69 1.60
C PRO A 548 3.13 12.33 2.63
N ILE A 549 3.12 11.82 3.87
CA ILE A 549 2.19 12.22 4.95
C ILE A 549 2.19 13.75 5.14
N THR A 550 3.36 14.37 5.17
CA THR A 550 3.50 15.83 5.36
C THR A 550 2.90 16.69 4.23
N ASN A 551 2.57 16.10 3.07
CA ASN A 551 2.04 16.78 1.88
C ASN A 551 0.75 16.10 1.35
N ARG A 552 0.09 15.24 2.13
CA ARG A 552 -1.06 14.44 1.66
C ARG A 552 -2.37 15.20 1.57
N ALA A 553 -2.48 16.40 2.16
CA ALA A 553 -3.70 17.19 2.12
C ALA A 553 -3.78 18.09 0.88
N LEU A 554 -4.53 17.63 -0.13
CA LEU A 554 -4.78 18.34 -1.39
C LEU A 554 -3.48 18.86 -2.04
N PRO A 555 -2.46 18.04 -2.34
CA PRO A 555 -1.10 18.48 -2.65
C PRO A 555 -0.97 19.52 -3.77
N HIS A 556 0.00 20.43 -3.63
CA HIS A 556 0.48 21.23 -4.77
C HIS A 556 1.27 20.33 -5.72
N PRO A 557 1.21 20.53 -7.06
CA PRO A 557 1.99 19.74 -8.01
C PRO A 557 3.50 19.98 -7.89
N GLN A 558 3.93 21.14 -7.37
CA GLN A 558 5.34 21.44 -7.13
C GLN A 558 5.52 22.22 -5.84
N GLY A 559 6.59 21.91 -5.11
CA GLY A 559 7.11 22.80 -4.07
C GLY A 559 7.72 24.07 -4.67
N GLU A 560 7.88 25.09 -3.84
CA GLU A 560 8.75 26.24 -4.11
C GLU A 560 10.19 25.86 -3.78
N GLU A 561 11.05 25.81 -4.80
CA GLU A 561 12.47 25.56 -4.61
C GLU A 561 13.19 26.88 -4.28
N VAL A 562 13.99 26.85 -3.21
CA VAL A 562 14.71 28.02 -2.69
C VAL A 562 16.20 27.77 -2.55
N ASP A 563 16.98 28.82 -2.81
CA ASP A 563 18.41 28.81 -2.57
C ASP A 563 18.69 28.86 -1.07
N VAL A 564 19.45 27.88 -0.59
CA VAL A 564 19.85 27.78 0.81
C VAL A 564 21.36 27.71 0.94
N SER A 565 21.89 28.32 1.99
CA SER A 565 23.31 28.21 2.35
C SER A 565 23.44 27.71 3.79
N VAL A 566 24.27 26.68 3.98
CA VAL A 566 24.43 25.99 5.27
C VAL A 566 25.84 26.22 5.79
N LYS A 567 25.95 26.57 7.08
CA LYS A 567 27.24 26.74 7.76
C LYS A 567 27.21 26.11 9.15
N ARG A 568 28.23 25.31 9.45
CA ARG A 568 28.50 24.86 10.81
C ARG A 568 28.98 26.02 11.68
N ALA A 569 28.39 26.20 12.87
CA ALA A 569 28.70 27.25 13.81
C ALA A 569 28.67 26.74 15.26
N GLY A 570 29.75 26.07 15.68
CA GLY A 570 29.82 25.43 17.00
C GLY A 570 28.89 24.22 17.07
N GLU A 571 27.99 24.19 18.05
CA GLU A 571 26.97 23.14 18.23
C GLU A 571 25.69 23.40 17.41
N ASN A 572 25.75 24.25 16.39
CA ASN A 572 24.59 24.61 15.59
C ASN A 572 24.91 24.63 14.09
N TYR A 573 23.90 24.40 13.28
CA TYR A 573 23.87 24.74 11.86
C TYR A 573 23.11 26.05 11.65
N ARG A 574 23.68 26.94 10.84
CA ARG A 574 23.01 28.15 10.36
C ARG A 574 22.62 27.95 8.91
N VAL A 575 21.33 27.97 8.64
CA VAL A 575 20.76 27.84 7.30
C VAL A 575 20.16 29.17 6.92
N THR A 576 20.73 29.81 5.92
CA THR A 576 20.19 31.05 5.36
C THR A 576 19.44 30.74 4.08
N VAL A 577 18.15 31.08 4.08
CA VAL A 577 17.23 30.95 2.94
C VAL A 577 17.07 32.30 2.28
N ASP A 578 17.26 32.35 0.97
CA ASP A 578 17.11 33.55 0.15
C ASP A 578 15.67 33.68 -0.37
N GLY A 579 15.12 34.90 -0.40
CA GLY A 579 13.83 35.16 -1.05
C GLY A 579 12.58 34.93 -0.19
N ILE A 580 12.75 34.42 1.03
CA ILE A 580 11.65 34.13 1.96
C ILE A 580 11.81 34.92 3.24
N THR A 581 10.68 35.43 3.75
CA THR A 581 10.57 36.06 5.07
C THR A 581 9.98 35.09 6.09
N ALA A 582 10.37 35.23 7.35
CA ALA A 582 9.94 34.33 8.43
C ALA A 582 8.41 34.30 8.62
N ASP A 583 7.71 35.41 8.38
CA ASP A 583 6.24 35.52 8.48
C ASP A 583 5.50 34.85 7.30
N ALA A 584 6.20 34.58 6.19
CA ALA A 584 5.66 33.87 5.04
C ALA A 584 5.76 32.34 5.17
N ILE A 585 6.31 31.85 6.29
CA ILE A 585 6.43 30.42 6.61
C ILE A 585 5.46 30.08 7.73
N GLU A 586 4.79 28.94 7.59
CA GLU A 586 3.89 28.40 8.60
C GLU A 586 4.67 28.03 9.87
N ASP A 587 4.14 28.42 11.02
CA ASP A 587 4.77 28.15 12.31
C ASP A 587 4.89 26.64 12.56
N GLY A 588 6.00 26.21 13.18
CA GLY A 588 6.27 24.78 13.43
C GLY A 588 6.57 23.92 12.20
N SER A 589 6.41 24.42 10.96
CA SER A 589 6.62 23.62 9.73
C SER A 589 8.07 23.39 9.34
N VAL A 590 9.01 24.14 9.93
CA VAL A 590 10.42 24.16 9.51
C VAL A 590 11.18 22.93 10.00
N ARG A 591 11.84 22.22 9.08
CA ARG A 591 12.76 21.12 9.36
C ARG A 591 14.07 21.29 8.60
N CYS A 592 15.18 20.88 9.21
CA CYS A 592 16.48 20.83 8.54
C CYS A 592 17.34 19.66 9.00
N GLY A 593 18.08 19.05 8.08
CA GLY A 593 18.98 17.95 8.39
C GLY A 593 19.56 17.29 7.16
N TRP A 594 20.15 16.12 7.35
CA TRP A 594 20.50 15.23 6.25
C TRP A 594 19.25 14.94 5.42
N PHE A 595 19.37 15.05 4.10
CA PHE A 595 18.19 15.08 3.24
C PHE A 595 17.34 13.79 3.28
N TYR A 596 17.96 12.63 3.53
CA TYR A 596 17.24 11.37 3.71
C TYR A 596 16.35 11.41 4.96
N ASP A 597 16.90 11.80 6.11
CA ASP A 597 16.15 11.93 7.37
C ASP A 597 15.00 12.95 7.21
N VAL A 598 15.26 14.12 6.60
CA VAL A 598 14.21 15.16 6.41
C VAL A 598 13.11 14.68 5.47
N ASN A 599 13.43 13.96 4.40
CA ASN A 599 12.42 13.40 3.50
C ASN A 599 11.52 12.37 4.23
N ARG A 600 12.06 11.65 5.23
CA ARG A 600 11.36 10.73 6.14
C ARG A 600 10.67 11.44 7.33
N ALA A 601 10.41 12.74 7.21
CA ALA A 601 9.79 13.59 8.24
C ALA A 601 10.60 13.78 9.54
N GLY A 602 11.87 13.36 9.56
CA GLY A 602 12.82 13.66 10.63
C GLY A 602 13.47 15.05 10.47
N GLY A 603 14.68 15.16 11.01
CA GLY A 603 15.47 16.40 11.04
C GLY A 603 15.08 17.33 12.19
N ALA A 604 15.86 18.40 12.37
CA ALA A 604 15.75 19.28 13.52
C ALA A 604 14.84 20.49 13.26
N GLU A 605 14.17 20.94 14.32
CA GLU A 605 13.48 22.23 14.38
C GLU A 605 14.45 23.39 14.67
N PRO A 606 14.16 24.61 14.18
CA PRO A 606 15.00 25.76 14.47
C PRO A 606 14.80 26.24 15.91
N ARG A 607 15.90 26.49 16.64
CA ARG A 607 15.87 27.14 17.97
C ARG A 607 15.82 28.66 17.89
N GLN A 608 16.20 29.22 16.75
CA GLN A 608 16.23 30.66 16.54
C GLN A 608 16.01 30.99 15.06
N VAL A 609 15.21 32.03 14.80
CA VAL A 609 14.99 32.59 13.47
C VAL A 609 15.43 34.05 13.47
N VAL A 610 16.21 34.45 12.46
CA VAL A 610 16.76 35.80 12.30
C VAL A 610 16.51 36.31 10.89
N GLN A 611 15.61 37.29 10.75
CA GLN A 611 15.35 37.98 9.49
C GLN A 611 16.38 39.10 9.23
N ARG A 612 16.90 39.20 8.01
CA ARG A 612 17.70 40.35 7.53
C ARG A 612 17.36 40.71 6.09
N GLY A 613 16.53 41.72 5.90
CA GLY A 613 16.04 42.08 4.57
C GLY A 613 15.24 40.92 3.96
N ASN A 614 15.60 40.48 2.75
CA ASN A 614 14.94 39.37 2.07
C ASN A 614 15.62 38.00 2.30
N ARG A 615 16.30 37.85 3.44
CA ARG A 615 16.98 36.61 3.84
C ARG A 615 16.55 36.24 5.25
N THR A 616 16.23 34.96 5.44
CA THR A 616 15.90 34.40 6.75
C THR A 616 16.98 33.40 7.15
N THR A 617 17.54 33.56 8.34
CA THR A 617 18.49 32.59 8.88
C THR A 617 17.85 31.80 10.02
N PHE A 618 17.79 30.50 9.84
CA PHE A 618 17.35 29.53 10.83
C PHE A 618 18.57 28.91 11.50
N VAL A 619 18.53 28.78 12.82
CA VAL A 619 19.59 28.17 13.62
C VAL A 619 19.06 26.86 14.18
N PHE A 620 19.66 25.76 13.74
CA PHE A 620 19.32 24.41 14.16
C PHE A 620 20.39 23.87 15.11
N PRO A 621 20.02 23.10 16.15
CA PRO A 621 21.01 22.32 16.88
C PRO A 621 21.72 21.38 15.91
N ALA A 622 23.03 21.17 16.10
CA ALA A 622 23.76 20.17 15.33
C ALA A 622 23.23 18.77 15.62
N ASP A 623 23.07 18.48 16.91
CA ASP A 623 22.42 17.26 17.39
C ASP A 623 20.97 17.22 16.89
N GLY A 624 20.56 16.10 16.32
CA GLY A 624 19.23 15.92 15.72
C GLY A 624 19.12 16.30 14.24
N THR A 625 20.14 16.92 13.64
CA THR A 625 20.13 17.18 12.18
C THR A 625 20.59 15.98 11.35
N GLY A 626 21.24 14.99 11.96
CA GLY A 626 21.83 13.84 11.24
C GLY A 626 23.01 14.19 10.33
N VAL A 627 23.34 15.48 10.13
CA VAL A 627 24.37 15.92 9.16
C VAL A 627 25.77 15.45 9.55
N ASP A 628 26.08 15.38 10.85
CA ASP A 628 27.42 14.98 11.32
C ASP A 628 27.67 13.47 11.20
N THR A 629 26.61 12.67 11.25
CA THR A 629 26.65 11.21 11.20
C THR A 629 26.26 10.64 9.83
N ALA A 630 25.90 11.52 8.88
CA ALA A 630 25.58 11.09 7.53
C ALA A 630 26.82 10.49 6.84
N PRO A 631 26.64 9.41 6.05
CA PRO A 631 27.73 8.74 5.32
C PRO A 631 28.52 9.63 4.34
N GLY A 632 27.88 10.71 3.82
CA GLY A 632 28.51 11.63 2.86
C GLY A 632 28.67 11.03 1.46
N GLY A 633 28.89 11.88 0.46
CA GLY A 633 29.26 11.47 -0.89
C GLY A 633 30.73 11.07 -0.98
N SER A 634 31.11 10.52 -2.14
CA SER A 634 32.50 10.13 -2.44
C SER A 634 33.51 11.31 -2.35
N ASP A 635 33.02 12.56 -2.45
CA ASP A 635 33.78 13.79 -2.25
C ASP A 635 33.78 14.31 -0.79
N GLY A 636 33.12 13.60 0.13
CA GLY A 636 32.93 13.98 1.53
C GLY A 636 31.86 15.05 1.76
N SER A 637 31.05 15.37 0.74
CA SER A 637 29.93 16.30 0.88
C SER A 637 28.69 15.63 1.45
N VAL A 638 27.94 16.34 2.29
CA VAL A 638 26.64 15.92 2.81
C VAL A 638 25.57 16.85 2.25
N ARG A 639 24.52 16.27 1.63
CA ARG A 639 23.33 17.01 1.20
C ARG A 639 22.45 17.32 2.41
N VAL A 640 22.29 18.60 2.68
CA VAL A 640 21.44 19.14 3.75
C VAL A 640 20.16 19.68 3.13
N ARG A 641 19.02 19.23 3.65
CA ARG A 641 17.69 19.67 3.24
C ARG A 641 17.16 20.69 4.23
N PHE A 642 16.56 21.75 3.69
CA PHE A 642 15.62 22.63 4.37
C PHE A 642 14.21 22.35 3.82
N LEU A 643 13.24 22.18 4.70
CA LEU A 643 11.83 21.98 4.37
C LEU A 643 10.98 22.90 5.25
N ALA A 644 9.95 23.51 4.66
CA ALA A 644 8.93 24.30 5.36
C ALA A 644 7.62 24.33 4.55
N LYS A 645 6.57 24.96 5.08
CA LYS A 645 5.34 25.28 4.35
C LYS A 645 5.12 26.79 4.29
N ARG A 646 4.55 27.29 3.20
CA ARG A 646 4.07 28.68 3.09
C ARG A 646 2.85 28.90 3.98
N SER A 647 2.83 29.99 4.75
CA SER A 647 1.71 30.28 5.67
C SER A 647 0.40 30.66 4.96
N ASP A 648 0.48 31.19 3.73
CA ASP A 648 -0.67 31.69 2.97
C ASP A 648 -1.32 30.65 2.06
N THR A 649 -0.56 29.64 1.63
CA THR A 649 -0.94 28.68 0.58
C THR A 649 -0.75 27.23 1.00
N GLY A 650 -0.05 26.96 2.10
CA GLY A 650 0.38 25.61 2.50
C GLY A 650 1.39 24.98 1.54
N ARG A 651 1.91 25.74 0.56
CA ARG A 651 2.83 25.20 -0.45
C ARG A 651 4.15 24.78 0.19
N PRO A 652 4.65 23.55 -0.09
CA PRO A 652 5.96 23.13 0.40
C PRO A 652 7.07 24.06 -0.11
N VAL A 653 7.99 24.44 0.76
CA VAL A 653 9.20 25.20 0.46
C VAL A 653 10.39 24.27 0.70
N ARG A 654 11.22 24.07 -0.32
CA ARG A 654 12.34 23.11 -0.28
C ARG A 654 13.62 23.77 -0.73
N GLY A 655 14.71 23.49 -0.02
CA GLY A 655 16.04 23.91 -0.42
C GLY A 655 17.06 22.85 -0.09
N THR A 656 18.03 22.65 -0.99
CA THR A 656 19.12 21.69 -0.76
C THR A 656 20.45 22.40 -0.91
N ALA A 657 21.37 22.14 0.00
CA ALA A 657 22.75 22.60 -0.10
C ALA A 657 23.71 21.49 0.31
N GLU A 658 24.93 21.55 -0.23
CA GLU A 658 26.00 20.65 0.16
C GLU A 658 26.93 21.33 1.16
N ILE A 659 27.39 20.54 2.13
CA ILE A 659 28.44 20.95 3.08
C ILE A 659 29.48 19.84 3.17
N LEU A 660 30.76 20.21 3.20
CA LEU A 660 31.81 19.24 3.52
C LEU A 660 31.67 18.82 4.98
N GLN A 661 31.67 17.52 5.24
CA GLN A 661 31.68 17.01 6.60
C GLN A 661 32.94 17.55 7.31
N THR A 662 32.75 18.40 8.32
CA THR A 662 33.89 18.85 9.11
C THR A 662 34.39 17.64 9.88
N ALA A 663 35.53 17.08 9.47
CA ALA A 663 36.19 16.00 10.19
C ALA A 663 36.10 16.26 11.69
N SER A 664 35.34 15.42 12.39
CA SER A 664 35.19 15.54 13.83
C SER A 664 36.60 15.56 14.41
N GLY A 665 36.95 16.69 15.02
CA GLY A 665 38.30 16.93 15.48
C GLY A 665 38.65 15.88 16.51
N ASN A 666 39.51 14.93 16.14
CA ASN A 666 40.23 14.07 17.08
C ASN A 666 41.29 14.93 17.81
N ALA A 667 40.82 15.94 18.55
CA ALA A 667 41.62 16.83 19.38
C ALA A 667 41.85 16.14 20.73
N GLY A 668 42.67 15.08 20.73
CA GLY A 668 42.72 14.18 21.87
C GLY A 668 44.05 13.52 22.23
N GLN A 669 45.16 13.70 21.50
CA GLN A 669 46.49 13.32 22.04
C GLN A 669 47.66 13.95 21.26
N LYS A 670 47.97 15.22 21.54
CA LYS A 670 49.35 15.71 21.32
C LYS A 670 50.26 15.06 22.36
N GLY A 671 50.89 13.96 21.98
CA GLY A 671 52.01 13.38 22.73
C GLY A 671 53.11 14.43 22.91
N LYS A 672 53.28 14.91 24.15
CA LYS A 672 54.50 15.60 24.60
C LYS A 672 55.67 14.63 24.46
N LYS A 673 56.39 14.65 23.34
CA LYS A 673 57.78 14.15 23.30
C LYS A 673 58.71 15.26 23.77
N GLY A 674 58.95 15.31 25.07
CA GLY A 674 60.13 15.93 25.63
C GLY A 674 61.33 15.01 25.40
N GLN A 675 62.20 15.35 24.44
CA GLN A 675 63.57 14.83 24.41
C GLN A 675 64.46 15.76 25.24
N LYS A 676 64.87 15.28 26.42
CA LYS A 676 66.12 15.72 27.05
C LYS A 676 67.16 14.63 26.79
N LYS A 677 68.27 15.04 26.19
CA LYS A 677 69.51 14.25 26.08
C LYS A 677 70.09 14.00 27.46
N SER A 678 70.42 12.73 27.73
CA SER A 678 71.68 12.30 28.34
C SER A 678 71.95 10.88 27.90
#